data_AF-G2MXX2-F1
#
_entry.id   AF-G2MXX2-F1
#
_cell.length_a   1.000
_cell.length_b   1.000
_cell.length_c   1.000
_cell.angle_alpha   90.00
_cell.angle_beta   90.00
_cell.angle_gamma   90.00
#
_symmetry.space_group_name_H-M   'P 1'
#
loop_
_entity.id
_entity.type
_entity.pdbx_description
1 polymer ?
#
loop_
_entity_poly.entity_id
_entity_poly.type
_entity_poly.pdbx_seq_one_letter_code
_entity_poly.pdbx_strand_id
1 'polypeptide(L)'
;MGDSITWTIDFPETGDYSFVFRYANATGALATRNVYVDGRFLGQVSFANQLNWDTWVTDAWIQIEGLSAGTHSVTLKYDSDNIGAINVDHLTLGEFEEHSVRLADAMMFASGATHIELGDTNQMLAHEYYPNRSKSMRNSLKTAMRDYYSFATAYENLLFDADVVPADQGNQWIVLTTGQPLSGNGTAGTIWQMVKRKSDYDIIHLINLMGNDDQWRNPAVHPTFQSDISIKYYPGPNATISGVYLASLDLDHGMTIPLTYTTGNDSRGDYIQFTVPSLKYWDIIYVKRTITIPANGQYEAEYAIKSGTSTNTSHTGYTGSGFVDSFDASGKGVSFIINVPTSDTYTLRFRYGNGSTTFATRNLFVDGQYAGTLQFRNLYNWDIWDTVETTMRLSAGVHQVVLWYSPGNEGAINLDNLIVLQQTTPAKTSARSFWMNNWSNLIGIHMASKLSPVDNGNYGPRLAELHFSGDWPTNQIVDATAFFRDETDLTTLKYTNAHNFDSEAWFENDGTLTVKYLNYNGSALPVQITKQYAMVPNQNFLVIKYTFLNQTGNARTLNFLEQVHLNNKTSGNSTPGWQHGWWDVSRNALGTDMSQTGQFYIELGAFQTMDSYQVGNDADSNPNSQTSSPWYQFDANGVLNKCGDLWSQNLSMGFQKLITVPAGGSVTLAFYYAIGST
;
A
#
# COMPACT_ATOMS: atom_id res chain seq x y z
N MET A 1 68.15 24.17 -15.23
CA MET A 1 68.60 23.83 -13.85
C MET A 1 68.68 25.13 -13.08
N GLY A 2 67.90 25.27 -12.01
CA GLY A 2 67.71 26.54 -11.31
C GLY A 2 66.37 27.22 -11.62
N ASP A 3 65.55 26.68 -12.52
CA ASP A 3 64.20 27.18 -12.79
C ASP A 3 63.32 26.91 -11.56
N SER A 4 62.56 27.91 -11.10
CA SER A 4 61.73 27.77 -9.92
C SER A 4 60.48 28.65 -10.00
N ILE A 5 59.40 28.17 -9.38
CA ILE A 5 58.20 28.95 -9.09
C ILE A 5 58.10 29.05 -7.57
N THR A 6 57.95 30.26 -7.04
CA THR A 6 57.79 30.50 -5.60
C THR A 6 56.47 31.21 -5.35
N TRP A 7 55.65 30.62 -4.48
CA TRP A 7 54.44 31.22 -3.95
C TRP A 7 54.70 31.70 -2.52
N THR A 8 54.14 32.86 -2.17
CA THR A 8 54.06 33.32 -0.78
C THR A 8 52.66 32.99 -0.28
N ILE A 9 52.56 32.10 0.70
CA ILE A 9 51.29 31.60 1.21
C ILE A 9 51.21 31.90 2.71
N ASP A 10 50.09 32.45 3.14
CA ASP A 10 49.79 32.64 4.56
C ASP A 10 48.92 31.48 5.06
N PHE A 11 49.48 30.69 5.97
CA PHE A 11 48.81 29.51 6.53
C PHE A 11 48.07 29.92 7.82
N PRO A 12 46.74 29.77 7.90
CA PRO A 12 45.96 30.33 9.01
C PRO A 12 46.16 29.58 10.33
N GLU A 13 46.65 28.35 10.30
CA GLU A 13 46.82 27.50 11.48
C GLU A 13 48.00 26.54 11.31
N THR A 14 48.50 26.00 12.42
CA THR A 14 49.53 24.95 12.35
C THR A 14 48.88 23.61 12.03
N GLY A 15 49.40 22.88 11.05
CA GLY A 15 48.88 21.57 10.68
C GLY A 15 49.45 21.02 9.38
N ASP A 16 48.87 19.90 8.93
CA ASP A 16 49.26 19.26 7.68
C ASP A 16 48.63 19.99 6.50
N TYR A 17 49.41 20.25 5.45
CA TYR A 17 48.91 20.91 4.23
C TYR A 17 49.26 20.10 2.99
N SER A 18 48.25 19.81 2.17
CA SER A 18 48.41 19.13 0.89
C SER A 18 48.67 20.16 -0.21
N PHE A 19 49.86 20.17 -0.78
CA PHE A 19 50.15 20.97 -1.97
C PHE A 19 49.75 20.19 -3.20
N VAL A 20 48.77 20.69 -3.94
CA VAL A 20 48.23 20.07 -5.16
C VAL A 20 48.56 20.96 -6.34
N PHE A 21 49.32 20.42 -7.29
CA PHE A 21 49.76 21.18 -8.46
C PHE A 21 48.86 20.85 -9.66
N ARG A 22 48.27 21.88 -10.27
CA ARG A 22 47.63 21.74 -11.58
C ARG A 22 48.68 21.92 -12.66
N TYR A 23 48.89 20.89 -13.47
CA TYR A 23 49.98 20.87 -14.46
C TYR A 23 49.57 20.19 -15.76
N ALA A 24 50.40 20.39 -16.79
CA ALA A 24 50.43 19.58 -18.00
C ALA A 24 51.87 19.09 -18.24
N ASN A 25 52.01 17.85 -18.71
CA ASN A 25 53.28 17.27 -19.11
C ASN A 25 53.03 16.39 -20.33
N ALA A 26 53.51 16.76 -21.51
CA ALA A 26 53.44 15.91 -22.70
C ALA A 26 54.83 15.67 -23.30
N THR A 27 55.80 15.38 -22.43
CA THR A 27 57.18 15.08 -22.83
C THR A 27 57.39 13.64 -23.31
N GLY A 28 56.40 12.78 -23.15
CA GLY A 28 56.47 11.34 -23.39
C GLY A 28 56.97 10.52 -22.19
N ALA A 29 57.29 11.17 -21.06
CA ALA A 29 57.80 10.51 -19.85
C ALA A 29 57.40 11.26 -18.57
N LEU A 30 57.64 10.62 -17.42
CA LEU A 30 57.46 11.24 -16.10
C LEU A 30 58.42 12.44 -15.93
N ALA A 31 57.93 13.53 -15.35
CA ALA A 31 58.75 14.66 -14.92
C ALA A 31 58.78 14.76 -13.37
N THR A 32 59.81 15.37 -12.79
CA THR A 32 59.94 15.51 -11.33
C THR A 32 60.37 16.91 -10.92
N ARG A 33 59.91 17.40 -9.76
CA ARG A 33 60.38 18.68 -9.19
C ARG A 33 60.53 18.57 -7.69
N ASN A 34 61.51 19.28 -7.15
CA ASN A 34 61.74 19.37 -5.72
C ASN A 34 60.89 20.49 -5.10
N VAL A 35 60.28 20.21 -3.95
CA VAL A 35 59.46 21.15 -3.19
C VAL A 35 60.23 21.62 -1.95
N TYR A 36 60.24 22.93 -1.75
CA TYR A 36 60.86 23.59 -0.62
C TYR A 36 59.84 24.48 0.11
N VAL A 37 59.99 24.59 1.42
CA VAL A 37 59.31 25.63 2.22
C VAL A 37 60.35 26.39 3.01
N ASP A 38 60.37 27.72 2.89
CA ASP A 38 61.36 28.62 3.49
C ASP A 38 62.81 28.20 3.22
N GLY A 39 63.05 27.76 1.99
CA GLY A 39 64.36 27.29 1.54
C GLY A 39 64.75 25.90 2.04
N ARG A 40 63.93 25.23 2.87
CA ARG A 40 64.15 23.85 3.30
C ARG A 40 63.53 22.87 2.33
N PHE A 41 64.31 21.90 1.83
CA PHE A 41 63.81 20.80 1.00
C PHE A 41 62.87 19.88 1.80
N LEU A 42 61.69 19.60 1.27
CA LEU A 42 60.68 18.77 1.92
C LEU A 42 60.35 17.47 1.16
N GLY A 43 60.55 17.44 -0.16
CA GLY A 43 60.33 16.23 -0.94
C GLY A 43 60.33 16.48 -2.45
N GLN A 44 60.21 15.40 -3.22
CA GLN A 44 60.12 15.44 -4.67
C GLN A 44 58.74 14.99 -5.12
N VAL A 45 58.12 15.76 -6.02
CA VAL A 45 56.82 15.47 -6.62
C VAL A 45 57.01 14.96 -8.04
N SER A 46 56.20 13.96 -8.40
CA SER A 46 56.17 13.35 -9.72
C SER A 46 54.98 13.86 -10.53
N PHE A 47 55.21 14.10 -11.83
CA PHE A 47 54.27 14.68 -12.78
C PHE A 47 54.12 13.74 -13.97
N ALA A 48 53.03 12.98 -14.01
CA ALA A 48 52.74 11.96 -15.02
C ALA A 48 52.62 12.54 -16.44
N ASN A 49 53.04 11.76 -17.44
CA ASN A 49 52.87 12.13 -18.84
C ASN A 49 51.38 12.07 -19.25
N GLN A 50 50.93 13.09 -19.95
CA GLN A 50 49.60 13.26 -20.53
C GLN A 50 49.66 13.12 -22.06
N LEU A 51 48.48 13.04 -22.68
CA LEU A 51 48.36 12.88 -24.13
C LEU A 51 48.92 14.08 -24.92
N ASN A 52 48.68 15.30 -24.41
CA ASN A 52 49.11 16.55 -25.03
C ASN A 52 49.23 17.67 -23.97
N TRP A 53 49.81 18.80 -24.37
CA TRP A 53 50.06 19.95 -23.47
C TRP A 53 48.81 20.73 -23.07
N ASP A 54 47.66 20.46 -23.70
CA ASP A 54 46.37 21.06 -23.36
C ASP A 54 45.58 20.22 -22.33
N THR A 55 46.11 19.04 -21.97
CA THR A 55 45.53 18.16 -20.96
C THR A 55 46.08 18.52 -19.58
N TRP A 56 45.26 19.20 -18.78
CA TRP A 56 45.60 19.63 -17.43
C TRP A 56 45.03 18.67 -16.38
N VAL A 57 45.86 18.28 -15.42
CA VAL A 57 45.49 17.36 -14.33
C VAL A 57 45.96 17.89 -12.97
N THR A 58 45.43 17.33 -11.88
CA THR A 58 45.71 17.72 -10.48
C THR A 58 46.11 16.53 -9.61
N ASP A 59 46.73 15.51 -10.20
CA ASP A 59 47.14 14.27 -9.53
C ASP A 59 48.54 14.33 -8.91
N ALA A 60 49.29 15.41 -9.15
CA ALA A 60 50.58 15.68 -8.53
C ALA A 60 50.41 16.43 -7.20
N TRP A 61 50.70 15.76 -6.10
CA TRP A 61 50.58 16.35 -4.76
C TRP A 61 51.68 15.89 -3.80
N ILE A 62 51.90 16.66 -2.75
CA ILE A 62 52.70 16.29 -1.57
C ILE A 62 52.05 16.90 -0.33
N GLN A 63 51.96 16.12 0.75
CA GLN A 63 51.53 16.64 2.05
C GLN A 63 52.74 17.03 2.88
N ILE A 64 52.70 18.22 3.45
CA ILE A 64 53.68 18.70 4.42
C ILE A 64 53.05 18.61 5.79
N GLU A 65 53.63 17.79 6.67
CA GLU A 65 53.14 17.59 8.03
C GLU A 65 53.60 18.71 8.97
N GLY A 66 52.69 19.17 9.83
CA GLY A 66 53.02 20.09 10.93
C GLY A 66 53.61 21.44 10.52
N LEU A 67 53.22 21.98 9.37
CA LEU A 67 53.63 23.32 8.93
C LEU A 67 53.05 24.37 9.90
N SER A 68 53.87 25.33 10.34
CA SER A 68 53.44 26.38 11.27
C SER A 68 52.48 27.38 10.63
N ALA A 69 51.70 28.06 11.47
CA ALA A 69 50.88 29.18 11.02
C ALA A 69 51.74 30.39 10.65
N GLY A 70 51.27 31.19 9.69
CA GLY A 70 51.89 32.42 9.21
C GLY A 70 52.36 32.34 7.77
N THR A 71 53.09 33.36 7.35
CA THR A 71 53.55 33.51 5.98
C THR A 71 54.79 32.67 5.70
N HIS A 72 54.69 31.78 4.72
CA HIS A 72 55.73 30.88 4.29
C HIS A 72 55.96 31.01 2.78
N SER A 73 57.20 30.77 2.35
CA SER A 73 57.57 30.69 0.93
C SER A 73 57.56 29.24 0.47
N VAL A 74 56.72 28.90 -0.50
CA VAL A 74 56.63 27.55 -1.08
C VAL A 74 57.24 27.58 -2.47
N THR A 75 58.31 26.79 -2.70
CA THR A 75 59.04 26.77 -3.96
C THR A 75 59.00 25.40 -4.61
N LEU A 76 58.55 25.35 -5.87
CA LEU A 76 58.72 24.21 -6.77
C LEU A 76 59.92 24.48 -7.68
N LYS A 77 60.96 23.64 -7.61
CA LYS A 77 62.25 23.90 -8.25
C LYS A 77 62.73 22.75 -9.12
N TYR A 78 63.41 23.08 -10.22
CA TYR A 78 64.18 22.16 -11.04
C TYR A 78 65.65 22.14 -10.59
N ASP A 79 66.03 21.14 -9.82
CA ASP A 79 67.42 20.85 -9.39
C ASP A 79 68.10 19.79 -10.27
N SER A 80 69.37 19.43 -9.97
CA SER A 80 70.20 18.49 -10.75
C SER A 80 69.57 17.14 -11.03
N ASP A 81 68.84 16.63 -10.05
CA ASP A 81 68.27 15.30 -10.00
C ASP A 81 66.88 15.25 -10.65
N ASN A 82 66.34 16.40 -11.07
CA ASN A 82 65.03 16.48 -11.69
C ASN A 82 65.07 16.19 -13.20
N ILE A 83 63.99 15.59 -13.70
CA ILE A 83 63.82 15.19 -15.10
C ILE A 83 62.55 15.80 -15.72
N GLY A 84 62.52 15.84 -17.04
CA GLY A 84 61.34 16.23 -17.83
C GLY A 84 60.94 17.71 -17.73
N ALA A 85 59.95 18.11 -18.51
CA ALA A 85 59.39 19.46 -18.54
C ALA A 85 57.91 19.42 -18.14
N ILE A 86 57.42 20.49 -17.52
CA ILE A 86 56.03 20.66 -17.10
C ILE A 86 55.59 22.09 -17.37
N ASN A 87 54.32 22.27 -17.71
CA ASN A 87 53.62 23.54 -17.54
C ASN A 87 52.89 23.49 -16.19
N VAL A 88 53.04 24.53 -15.38
CA VAL A 88 52.32 24.65 -14.10
C VAL A 88 51.34 25.80 -14.24
N ASP A 89 50.07 25.53 -13.92
CA ASP A 89 49.02 26.53 -13.91
C ASP A 89 48.92 27.20 -12.54
N HIS A 90 48.61 26.41 -11.51
CA HIS A 90 48.51 26.91 -10.14
C HIS A 90 48.82 25.83 -9.09
N LEU A 91 49.05 26.30 -7.87
CA LEU A 91 49.11 25.50 -6.64
C LEU A 91 47.81 25.72 -5.87
N THR A 92 47.18 24.62 -5.46
CA THR A 92 46.01 24.60 -4.57
C THR A 92 46.41 23.96 -3.25
N LEU A 93 45.96 24.54 -2.14
CA LEU A 93 45.94 23.84 -0.87
C LEU A 93 44.79 22.85 -0.92
N GLY A 94 45.11 21.56 -0.99
CA GLY A 94 44.13 20.49 -0.98
C GLY A 94 43.47 20.42 0.39
N GLU A 95 42.24 20.90 0.49
CA GLU A 95 41.45 20.88 1.72
C GLU A 95 40.17 20.07 1.50
N PHE A 96 39.72 19.38 2.55
CA PHE A 96 38.35 18.87 2.57
C PHE A 96 37.40 20.04 2.84
N GLU A 97 36.31 20.10 2.08
CA GLU A 97 35.27 21.11 2.29
C GLU A 97 34.42 20.68 3.49
N GLU A 98 34.41 21.51 4.54
CA GLU A 98 33.81 21.14 5.83
C GLU A 98 32.30 20.92 5.73
N HIS A 99 31.61 21.75 4.96
CA HIS A 99 30.15 21.77 4.94
C HIS A 99 29.58 20.52 4.29
N SER A 100 30.16 20.06 3.18
CA SER A 100 29.72 18.85 2.49
C SER A 100 29.99 17.61 3.33
N VAL A 101 31.15 17.51 3.99
CA VAL A 101 31.47 16.39 4.89
C VAL A 101 30.44 16.31 6.03
N ARG A 102 30.15 17.44 6.70
CA ARG A 102 29.17 17.49 7.80
C ARG A 102 27.74 17.16 7.36
N LEU A 103 27.32 17.59 6.18
CA LEU A 103 26.00 17.27 5.63
C LEU A 103 25.91 15.80 5.19
N ALA A 104 26.97 15.26 4.60
CA ALA A 104 27.05 13.86 4.20
C ALA A 104 26.96 12.94 5.43
N ASP A 105 27.74 13.19 6.48
CA ASP A 105 27.69 12.40 7.71
C ASP A 105 26.33 12.49 8.40
N ALA A 106 25.77 13.70 8.50
CA ALA A 106 24.42 13.89 9.05
C ALA A 106 23.39 13.04 8.30
N MET A 107 23.43 13.05 6.97
CA MET A 107 22.54 12.24 6.13
C MET A 107 22.76 10.74 6.33
N MET A 108 24.01 10.27 6.33
CA MET A 108 24.32 8.86 6.49
C MET A 108 23.89 8.34 7.87
N PHE A 109 24.22 9.08 8.94
CA PHE A 109 23.85 8.71 10.31
C PHE A 109 22.34 8.75 10.50
N ALA A 110 21.65 9.81 10.06
CA ALA A 110 20.19 9.90 10.09
C ALA A 110 19.53 8.77 9.29
N SER A 111 20.16 8.28 8.22
CA SER A 111 19.70 7.14 7.44
C SER A 111 19.99 5.77 8.09
N GLY A 112 20.80 5.72 9.14
CA GLY A 112 21.18 4.49 9.85
C GLY A 112 22.43 3.80 9.30
N ALA A 113 23.28 4.53 8.58
CA ALA A 113 24.59 4.08 8.12
C ALA A 113 25.71 4.83 8.85
N THR A 114 26.94 4.33 8.78
CA THR A 114 28.16 5.05 9.20
C THR A 114 29.06 5.30 7.98
N HIS A 115 30.12 6.09 8.15
CA HIS A 115 31.00 6.50 7.06
C HIS A 115 32.46 6.10 7.39
N ILE A 116 33.10 5.33 6.51
CA ILE A 116 34.54 5.06 6.63
C ILE A 116 35.31 6.18 5.95
N GLU A 117 35.80 7.13 6.74
CA GLU A 117 36.52 8.29 6.18
C GLU A 117 37.75 8.72 6.97
N LEU A 118 37.91 8.28 8.22
CA LEU A 118 39.05 8.61 9.08
C LEU A 118 40.01 7.43 9.21
N GLY A 119 41.32 7.70 9.13
CA GLY A 119 42.37 6.68 9.24
C GLY A 119 43.75 7.27 9.51
N ASP A 120 44.72 6.38 9.73
CA ASP A 120 46.11 6.73 10.06
C ASP A 120 46.22 7.78 11.21
N THR A 121 47.23 8.64 11.17
CA THR A 121 47.43 9.72 12.14
C THR A 121 46.54 10.93 11.82
N ASN A 122 45.23 10.77 12.06
CA ASN A 122 44.20 11.82 11.94
C ASN A 122 44.00 12.35 10.50
N GLN A 123 43.99 11.43 9.53
CA GLN A 123 43.83 11.72 8.12
C GLN A 123 42.43 11.34 7.65
N MET A 124 41.96 12.01 6.60
CA MET A 124 40.68 11.72 5.97
C MET A 124 40.87 11.17 4.55
N LEU A 125 40.02 10.23 4.14
CA LEU A 125 40.11 9.55 2.85
C LEU A 125 39.71 10.46 1.68
N ALA A 126 40.69 10.86 0.88
CA ALA A 126 40.48 11.69 -0.31
C ALA A 126 40.25 10.86 -1.60
N HIS A 127 40.56 9.55 -1.55
CA HIS A 127 40.63 8.65 -2.70
C HIS A 127 40.48 7.19 -2.24
N GLU A 128 40.09 6.28 -3.13
CA GLU A 128 40.04 4.85 -2.87
C GLU A 128 41.43 4.22 -2.62
N TYR A 129 42.49 4.93 -2.99
CA TYR A 129 43.85 4.57 -2.60
C TYR A 129 44.14 5.24 -1.28
N TYR A 130 43.92 4.52 -0.17
CA TYR A 130 43.88 5.11 1.17
C TYR A 130 45.12 5.92 1.58
N PRO A 131 46.35 5.59 1.14
CA PRO A 131 47.53 6.43 1.41
C PRO A 131 47.52 7.80 0.72
N ASN A 132 46.52 8.13 -0.11
CA ASN A 132 46.42 9.41 -0.79
C ASN A 132 46.22 10.56 0.22
N ARG A 133 47.07 11.59 0.13
CA ARG A 133 47.03 12.80 0.96
C ARG A 133 46.89 14.07 0.11
N SER A 134 46.15 13.97 -1.00
CA SER A 134 45.84 15.12 -1.86
C SER A 134 44.94 16.15 -1.17
N LYS A 135 44.32 15.79 -0.04
CA LYS A 135 43.55 16.71 0.81
C LYS A 135 43.90 16.48 2.27
N SER A 136 43.78 17.56 3.05
CA SER A 136 44.00 17.56 4.49
C SER A 136 42.86 18.29 5.20
N MET A 137 42.46 17.79 6.38
CA MET A 137 41.45 18.46 7.21
C MET A 137 42.05 19.66 7.95
N ARG A 138 41.30 20.77 7.98
CA ARG A 138 41.55 21.91 8.89
C ARG A 138 41.06 21.60 10.31
N ASN A 139 41.47 22.39 11.30
CA ASN A 139 41.14 22.14 12.72
C ASN A 139 39.65 22.25 13.00
N SER A 140 38.92 23.10 12.26
CA SER A 140 37.46 23.21 12.35
C SER A 140 36.80 21.89 11.98
N LEU A 141 37.16 21.32 10.83
CA LEU A 141 36.65 20.03 10.38
C LEU A 141 37.06 18.88 11.32
N LYS A 142 38.32 18.83 11.77
CA LYS A 142 38.75 17.82 12.77
C LYS A 142 37.90 17.87 14.06
N THR A 143 37.59 19.07 14.51
CA THR A 143 36.71 19.29 15.67
C THR A 143 35.29 18.83 15.38
N ALA A 144 34.74 19.20 14.23
CA ALA A 144 33.41 18.77 13.80
C ALA A 144 33.33 17.23 13.71
N MET A 145 34.31 16.55 13.12
CA MET A 145 34.34 15.09 13.03
C MET A 145 34.39 14.42 14.41
N ARG A 146 35.21 14.92 15.33
CA ARG A 146 35.20 14.40 16.71
C ARG A 146 33.81 14.52 17.33
N ASP A 147 33.15 15.66 17.16
CA ASP A 147 31.85 15.91 17.78
C ASP A 147 30.75 15.06 17.11
N TYR A 148 30.75 14.95 15.77
CA TYR A 148 29.82 14.09 15.00
C TYR A 148 29.92 12.62 15.40
N TYR A 149 31.13 12.06 15.47
CA TYR A 149 31.32 10.65 15.84
C TYR A 149 31.01 10.41 17.33
N SER A 150 31.27 11.38 18.21
CA SER A 150 30.86 11.30 19.63
C SER A 150 29.33 11.33 19.76
N PHE A 151 28.66 12.18 18.99
CA PHE A 151 27.21 12.31 18.98
C PHE A 151 26.52 11.07 18.41
N ALA A 152 27.01 10.55 17.27
CA ALA A 152 26.50 9.31 16.69
C ALA A 152 26.66 8.12 17.66
N THR A 153 27.76 8.08 18.42
CA THR A 153 27.96 7.06 19.47
C THR A 153 26.99 7.27 20.64
N ALA A 154 26.83 8.51 21.13
CA ALA A 154 25.97 8.80 22.28
C ALA A 154 24.48 8.50 22.01
N TYR A 155 24.03 8.64 20.75
CA TYR A 155 22.65 8.41 20.33
C TYR A 155 22.50 7.18 19.43
N GLU A 156 23.43 6.21 19.50
CA GLU A 156 23.43 5.02 18.64
C GLU A 156 22.11 4.24 18.70
N ASN A 157 21.43 4.22 19.86
CA ASN A 157 20.16 3.53 20.02
C ASN A 157 18.98 4.18 19.27
N LEU A 158 19.10 5.46 18.93
CA LEU A 158 18.13 6.18 18.11
C LEU A 158 18.50 6.16 16.61
N LEU A 159 19.74 5.80 16.28
CA LEU A 159 20.26 5.85 14.90
C LEU A 159 20.34 4.47 14.26
N PHE A 160 20.82 3.47 14.99
CA PHE A 160 21.33 2.21 14.45
C PHE A 160 20.70 0.94 15.06
N ASP A 161 19.93 1.05 16.15
CA ASP A 161 19.24 -0.11 16.72
C ASP A 161 18.32 -0.75 15.66
N ALA A 162 18.27 -2.08 15.66
CA ALA A 162 17.53 -2.85 14.64
C ALA A 162 16.01 -2.62 14.63
N ASP A 163 15.45 -2.07 15.71
CA ASP A 163 14.04 -1.72 15.86
C ASP A 163 13.74 -0.24 15.52
N VAL A 164 14.74 0.52 15.05
CA VAL A 164 14.54 1.85 14.46
C VAL A 164 14.12 1.68 13.00
N VAL A 165 12.84 1.90 12.73
CA VAL A 165 12.25 1.77 11.40
C VAL A 165 12.00 3.15 10.76
N PRO A 166 12.22 3.31 9.45
CA PRO A 166 11.89 4.56 8.77
C PRO A 166 10.37 4.81 8.78
N ALA A 167 10.01 6.08 8.90
CA ALA A 167 8.72 6.53 8.39
C ALA A 167 8.75 6.64 6.87
N ASP A 168 7.58 6.78 6.27
CA ASP A 168 7.56 7.22 4.88
C ASP A 168 8.16 8.63 4.72
N GLN A 169 8.57 8.95 3.50
CA GLN A 169 9.25 10.21 3.15
C GLN A 169 8.26 11.37 2.95
N GLY A 170 7.01 11.22 3.36
CA GLY A 170 5.99 12.24 3.18
C GLY A 170 6.02 13.30 4.29
N ASN A 171 5.49 14.49 3.98
CA ASN A 171 5.42 15.62 4.92
C ASN A 171 4.11 15.62 5.76
N GLN A 172 3.33 14.55 5.74
CA GLN A 172 2.07 14.50 6.49
C GLN A 172 2.30 14.49 8.00
N TRP A 173 3.45 14.01 8.47
CA TRP A 173 3.76 13.92 9.90
C TRP A 173 4.21 15.25 10.52
N ILE A 174 4.62 16.22 9.70
CA ILE A 174 5.33 17.40 10.16
C ILE A 174 4.96 18.65 9.36
N VAL A 175 4.78 19.76 10.05
CA VAL A 175 4.59 21.10 9.45
C VAL A 175 5.49 22.10 10.15
N LEU A 176 6.25 22.86 9.38
CA LEU A 176 6.95 24.05 9.89
C LEU A 176 6.01 25.25 9.81
N THR A 177 5.56 25.76 10.94
CA THR A 177 4.60 26.88 10.97
C THR A 177 5.27 28.25 10.80
N THR A 178 6.60 28.27 10.80
CA THR A 178 7.43 29.46 10.58
C THR A 178 7.79 29.71 9.11
N GLY A 179 7.37 28.81 8.20
CA GLY A 179 7.40 29.04 6.76
C GLY A 179 8.70 28.64 6.03
N GLN A 180 9.66 28.01 6.72
CA GLN A 180 10.84 27.45 6.06
C GLN A 180 10.43 26.33 5.08
N PRO A 181 11.08 26.21 3.91
CA PRO A 181 10.86 25.10 3.00
C PRO A 181 11.20 23.76 3.66
N LEU A 182 10.30 22.79 3.56
CA LEU A 182 10.43 21.45 4.16
C LEU A 182 10.32 20.38 3.09
N SER A 183 11.21 19.39 3.09
CA SER A 183 11.13 18.22 2.23
C SER A 183 11.37 16.93 3.01
N GLY A 184 10.75 15.82 2.61
CA GLY A 184 11.04 14.48 3.16
C GLY A 184 12.00 13.65 2.29
N ASN A 185 12.45 14.21 1.16
CA ASN A 185 13.21 13.52 0.12
C ASN A 185 14.57 14.18 -0.20
N GLY A 186 15.07 15.07 0.67
CA GLY A 186 16.37 15.71 0.47
C GLY A 186 16.42 16.74 -0.66
N THR A 187 15.30 17.40 -0.97
CA THR A 187 15.26 18.43 -2.02
C THR A 187 16.19 19.59 -1.67
N ALA A 188 16.98 20.04 -2.65
CA ALA A 188 17.87 21.20 -2.55
C ALA A 188 17.18 22.44 -1.96
N GLY A 189 17.89 23.20 -1.12
CA GLY A 189 17.39 24.45 -0.56
C GLY A 189 16.23 24.29 0.44
N THR A 190 16.11 23.15 1.11
CA THR A 190 15.08 22.89 2.12
C THR A 190 15.65 22.42 3.45
N ILE A 191 14.85 22.47 4.51
CA ILE A 191 15.07 21.62 5.68
C ILE A 191 14.58 20.23 5.30
N TRP A 192 15.49 19.26 5.28
CA TRP A 192 15.15 17.86 5.04
C TRP A 192 14.78 17.19 6.35
N GLN A 193 13.53 16.73 6.44
CA GLN A 193 13.07 15.91 7.55
C GLN A 193 13.19 14.43 7.24
N MET A 194 13.62 13.65 8.23
CA MET A 194 13.48 12.19 8.23
C MET A 194 12.82 11.77 9.54
N VAL A 195 11.57 11.29 9.46
CA VAL A 195 10.95 10.64 10.60
C VAL A 195 11.37 9.17 10.65
N LYS A 196 11.76 8.72 11.83
CA LYS A 196 12.03 7.32 12.19
C LYS A 196 11.20 6.98 13.43
N ARG A 197 10.96 5.70 13.66
CA ARG A 197 10.14 5.24 14.79
C ARG A 197 10.80 4.05 15.45
N LYS A 198 10.59 3.99 16.76
CA LYS A 198 10.85 2.85 17.64
C LYS A 198 9.61 2.64 18.52
N SER A 199 9.60 1.58 19.32
CA SER A 199 8.47 1.25 20.21
C SER A 199 7.98 2.42 21.06
N ASP A 200 8.91 3.15 21.66
CA ASP A 200 8.70 4.16 22.70
C ASP A 200 9.10 5.57 22.28
N TYR A 201 9.64 5.74 21.07
CA TYR A 201 10.08 7.01 20.52
C TYR A 201 9.65 7.19 19.06
N ASP A 202 9.17 8.39 18.72
CA ASP A 202 9.33 8.92 17.36
C ASP A 202 10.62 9.74 17.31
N ILE A 203 11.35 9.65 16.21
CA ILE A 203 12.63 10.32 15.99
C ILE A 203 12.48 11.16 14.73
N ILE A 204 12.89 12.42 14.78
CA ILE A 204 12.76 13.38 13.69
C ILE A 204 14.14 14.00 13.48
N HIS A 205 14.79 13.65 12.38
CA HIS A 205 16.01 14.33 11.96
C HIS A 205 15.65 15.57 11.16
N LEU A 206 16.34 16.67 11.39
CA LEU A 206 16.31 17.85 10.54
C LEU A 206 17.70 18.09 9.98
N ILE A 207 17.86 18.06 8.67
CA ILE A 207 19.12 18.33 7.97
C ILE A 207 18.97 19.62 7.16
N ASN A 208 19.87 20.57 7.35
CA ASN A 208 19.77 21.89 6.76
C ASN A 208 20.43 21.98 5.38
N LEU A 209 19.65 21.82 4.30
CA LEU A 209 20.13 21.98 2.92
C LEU A 209 19.93 23.41 2.40
N MET A 210 19.62 24.38 3.25
CA MET A 210 19.39 25.77 2.84
C MET A 210 20.64 26.38 2.21
N GLY A 211 20.57 26.68 0.91
CA GLY A 211 21.70 27.19 0.11
C GLY A 211 22.52 26.11 -0.59
N ASN A 212 22.21 24.83 -0.39
CA ASN A 212 22.92 23.70 -0.98
C ASN A 212 22.03 22.91 -1.95
N ASP A 213 22.68 22.14 -2.84
CA ASP A 213 22.02 21.21 -3.75
C ASP A 213 21.69 19.87 -3.06
N ASP A 214 21.26 18.89 -3.84
CA ASP A 214 20.89 17.54 -3.39
C ASP A 214 22.02 16.51 -3.60
N GLN A 215 23.24 16.98 -3.86
CA GLN A 215 24.39 16.12 -4.14
C GLN A 215 25.27 16.01 -2.90
N TRP A 216 25.59 14.79 -2.48
CA TRP A 216 26.26 14.56 -1.19
C TRP A 216 27.80 14.69 -1.26
N ARG A 217 28.40 14.61 -2.45
CA ARG A 217 29.87 14.42 -2.62
C ARG A 217 30.61 15.71 -2.97
N ASN A 218 29.99 16.58 -3.74
CA ASN A 218 30.59 17.83 -4.20
C ASN A 218 30.79 18.82 -3.03
N PRO A 219 31.71 19.80 -3.19
CA PRO A 219 31.83 20.91 -2.26
C PRO A 219 30.48 21.60 -2.05
N ALA A 220 30.13 21.84 -0.79
CA ALA A 220 28.94 22.57 -0.39
C ALA A 220 29.31 24.01 -0.02
N VAL A 221 28.29 24.83 0.21
CA VAL A 221 28.44 26.13 0.85
C VAL A 221 27.95 26.06 2.28
N HIS A 222 28.41 27.01 3.09
CA HIS A 222 27.93 27.17 4.45
C HIS A 222 26.39 27.27 4.47
N PRO A 223 25.67 26.32 5.11
CA PRO A 223 24.22 26.36 5.12
C PRO A 223 23.70 27.66 5.73
N THR A 224 22.58 28.16 5.20
CA THR A 224 21.90 29.31 5.82
C THR A 224 21.26 28.83 7.12
N PHE A 225 21.82 29.21 8.26
CA PHE A 225 21.32 28.79 9.56
C PHE A 225 19.90 29.27 9.79
N GLN A 226 19.12 28.41 10.42
CA GLN A 226 17.72 28.66 10.75
C GLN A 226 17.59 28.82 12.26
N SER A 227 16.64 29.64 12.71
CA SER A 227 16.32 29.81 14.12
C SER A 227 14.83 29.75 14.34
N ASP A 228 14.45 29.47 15.60
CA ASP A 228 13.07 29.50 16.09
C ASP A 228 12.10 28.71 15.20
N ILE A 229 12.51 27.52 14.75
CA ILE A 229 11.71 26.68 13.86
C ILE A 229 10.56 26.08 14.68
N SER A 230 9.34 26.59 14.45
CA SER A 230 8.15 26.08 15.12
C SER A 230 7.59 24.89 14.34
N ILE A 231 7.52 23.74 15.00
CA ILE A 231 7.18 22.45 14.43
C ILE A 231 5.85 21.98 15.01
N LYS A 232 4.90 21.66 14.14
CA LYS A 232 3.79 20.76 14.48
C LYS A 232 4.15 19.34 14.06
N TYR A 233 4.16 18.40 15.00
CA TYR A 233 4.35 16.98 14.75
C TYR A 233 3.09 16.20 15.07
N TYR A 234 2.70 15.29 14.17
CA TYR A 234 1.45 14.52 14.24
C TYR A 234 1.76 13.05 14.59
N PRO A 235 1.72 12.67 15.89
CA PRO A 235 2.06 11.31 16.34
C PRO A 235 0.92 10.30 16.14
N GLY A 236 -0.29 10.77 15.78
CA GLY A 236 -1.49 9.96 15.65
C GLY A 236 -2.35 9.95 16.93
N PRO A 237 -3.66 9.65 16.81
CA PRO A 237 -4.64 9.87 17.89
C PRO A 237 -4.50 8.89 19.07
N ASN A 238 -3.82 7.76 18.87
CA ASN A 238 -3.61 6.76 19.91
C ASN A 238 -2.25 6.90 20.62
N ALA A 239 -1.48 7.96 20.31
CA ALA A 239 -0.22 8.24 20.94
C ALA A 239 -0.40 9.12 22.19
N THR A 240 0.21 8.72 23.30
CA THR A 240 0.36 9.57 24.50
C THR A 240 1.79 10.05 24.60
N ILE A 241 2.00 11.36 24.55
CA ILE A 241 3.32 11.98 24.60
C ILE A 241 3.71 12.28 26.05
N SER A 242 4.92 11.88 26.45
CA SER A 242 5.45 12.09 27.80
C SER A 242 6.72 12.96 27.84
N GLY A 243 7.27 13.32 26.68
CA GLY A 243 8.40 14.24 26.58
C GLY A 243 8.83 14.50 25.14
N VAL A 244 9.38 15.68 24.90
CA VAL A 244 10.00 16.08 23.64
C VAL A 244 11.40 16.53 23.95
N TYR A 245 12.38 16.01 23.21
CA TYR A 245 13.79 16.23 23.48
C TYR A 245 14.51 16.60 22.19
N LEU A 246 15.48 17.50 22.30
CA LEU A 246 16.37 17.91 21.22
C LEU A 246 17.80 17.51 21.56
N ALA A 247 18.48 16.88 20.63
CA ALA A 247 19.91 16.68 20.64
C ALA A 247 20.48 17.39 19.40
N SER A 248 21.33 18.38 19.61
CA SER A 248 21.91 19.21 18.55
C SER A 248 23.39 19.40 18.80
N LEU A 249 24.23 19.10 17.82
CA LEU A 249 25.67 19.38 17.92
C LEU A 249 25.97 20.88 18.04
N ASP A 250 25.01 21.72 17.67
CA ASP A 250 25.13 23.17 17.70
C ASP A 250 24.82 23.77 19.08
N LEU A 251 24.23 22.97 19.98
CA LEU A 251 23.75 23.39 21.30
C LEU A 251 24.25 22.43 22.39
N ASP A 252 24.84 22.98 23.45
CA ASP A 252 25.29 22.22 24.63
C ASP A 252 26.11 20.96 24.27
N HIS A 253 26.93 21.06 23.22
CA HIS A 253 27.78 19.98 22.70
C HIS A 253 27.05 18.65 22.41
N GLY A 254 25.80 18.72 21.95
CA GLY A 254 25.02 17.51 21.64
C GLY A 254 24.32 16.89 22.85
N MET A 255 24.40 17.49 24.03
CA MET A 255 23.61 17.01 25.18
C MET A 255 22.11 17.19 24.92
N THR A 256 21.33 16.27 25.47
CA THR A 256 19.87 16.30 25.37
C THR A 256 19.30 17.51 26.09
N ILE A 257 18.45 18.27 25.39
CA ILE A 257 17.72 19.42 25.91
C ILE A 257 16.22 19.09 25.88
N PRO A 258 15.51 19.12 27.03
CA PRO A 258 14.05 18.98 27.02
C PRO A 258 13.42 20.22 26.39
N LEU A 259 12.49 20.01 25.46
CA LEU A 259 11.70 21.09 24.86
C LEU A 259 10.33 21.19 25.54
N THR A 260 9.88 22.41 25.74
CA THR A 260 8.47 22.66 26.07
C THR A 260 7.62 22.41 24.82
N TYR A 261 6.46 21.80 25.02
CA TYR A 261 5.52 21.55 23.93
C TYR A 261 4.08 21.79 24.39
N THR A 262 3.22 22.07 23.43
CA THR A 262 1.76 22.12 23.61
C THR A 262 1.10 21.03 22.77
N THR A 263 -0.11 20.63 23.14
CA THR A 263 -0.96 19.73 22.34
C THR A 263 -2.02 20.54 21.62
N GLY A 264 -2.41 20.14 20.42
CA GLY A 264 -3.49 20.74 19.68
C GLY A 264 -4.12 19.78 18.68
N ASN A 265 -5.16 20.24 18.01
CA ASN A 265 -5.83 19.53 16.93
C ASN A 265 -6.10 20.53 15.79
N ASP A 266 -5.98 20.08 14.55
CA ASP A 266 -6.41 20.82 13.37
C ASP A 266 -6.96 19.86 12.30
N SER A 267 -7.24 20.37 11.10
CA SER A 267 -7.82 19.57 10.01
C SER A 267 -6.93 18.40 9.56
N ARG A 268 -5.64 18.39 9.90
CA ARG A 268 -4.74 17.26 9.64
C ARG A 268 -4.85 16.19 10.73
N GLY A 269 -5.05 16.57 11.99
CA GLY A 269 -5.22 15.67 13.12
C GLY A 269 -4.66 16.23 14.42
N ASP A 270 -4.49 15.36 15.42
CA ASP A 270 -3.85 15.71 16.68
C ASP A 270 -2.34 15.92 16.49
N TYR A 271 -1.83 17.00 17.07
CA TYR A 271 -0.41 17.35 17.02
C TYR A 271 0.13 17.78 18.38
N ILE A 272 1.45 17.66 18.51
CA ILE A 272 2.24 18.44 19.45
C ILE A 272 2.93 19.58 18.72
N GLN A 273 3.11 20.71 19.40
CA GLN A 273 3.84 21.86 18.86
C GLN A 273 4.98 22.27 19.79
N PHE A 274 6.17 22.42 19.23
CA PHE A 274 7.39 22.82 19.94
C PHE A 274 8.31 23.63 19.01
N THR A 275 9.32 24.27 19.58
CA THR A 275 10.25 25.12 18.82
C THR A 275 11.68 24.59 18.93
N VAL A 276 12.33 24.41 17.78
CA VAL A 276 13.78 24.18 17.70
C VAL A 276 14.48 25.54 17.66
N PRO A 277 15.32 25.88 18.64
CA PRO A 277 15.87 27.23 18.77
C PRO A 277 16.86 27.60 17.66
N SER A 278 17.66 26.64 17.19
CA SER A 278 18.57 26.83 16.06
C SER A 278 18.84 25.52 15.35
N LEU A 279 18.99 25.58 14.03
CA LEU A 279 19.45 24.46 13.20
C LEU A 279 20.58 24.96 12.29
N LYS A 280 21.80 24.45 12.49
CA LYS A 280 22.93 24.77 11.58
C LYS A 280 23.10 23.68 10.53
N TYR A 281 23.31 22.43 10.94
CA TYR A 281 23.50 21.30 10.03
C TYR A 281 22.51 20.18 10.30
N TRP A 282 22.49 19.67 11.52
CA TRP A 282 21.75 18.46 11.87
C TRP A 282 21.31 18.44 13.31
N ASP A 283 20.00 18.26 13.50
CA ASP A 283 19.37 18.06 14.79
C ASP A 283 18.61 16.72 14.82
N ILE A 284 18.61 16.08 16.00
CA ILE A 284 17.74 14.95 16.32
C ILE A 284 16.72 15.44 17.34
N ILE A 285 15.45 15.42 16.95
CA ILE A 285 14.34 15.52 17.91
C ILE A 285 13.85 14.12 18.18
N TYR A 286 13.61 13.77 19.44
CA TYR A 286 12.95 12.52 19.77
C TYR A 286 11.82 12.73 20.77
N VAL A 287 10.69 12.11 20.47
CA VAL A 287 9.41 12.29 21.16
C VAL A 287 9.10 10.99 21.88
N LYS A 288 9.13 11.02 23.21
CA LYS A 288 8.82 9.86 24.03
C LYS A 288 7.32 9.64 24.08
N ARG A 289 6.86 8.47 23.65
CA ARG A 289 5.43 8.16 23.56
C ARG A 289 5.08 6.71 23.87
N THR A 290 3.81 6.49 24.18
CA THR A 290 3.19 5.15 24.16
C THR A 290 2.07 5.14 23.12
N ILE A 291 1.88 4.01 22.42
CA ILE A 291 0.74 3.82 21.51
C ILE A 291 -0.19 2.76 22.08
N THR A 292 -1.46 3.09 22.20
CA THR A 292 -2.50 2.14 22.61
C THR A 292 -3.14 1.49 21.39
N ILE A 293 -3.50 0.20 21.52
CA ILE A 293 -4.30 -0.50 20.51
C ILE A 293 -5.77 -0.20 20.81
N PRO A 294 -6.54 0.40 19.89
CA PRO A 294 -7.96 0.63 20.09
C PRO A 294 -8.74 -0.67 20.32
N ALA A 295 -9.92 -0.56 20.93
CA ALA A 295 -10.83 -1.70 21.07
C ALA A 295 -11.17 -2.29 19.69
N ASN A 296 -11.22 -3.63 19.60
CA ASN A 296 -11.45 -4.38 18.36
C ASN A 296 -10.45 -4.10 17.22
N GLY A 297 -9.33 -3.42 17.49
CA GLY A 297 -8.36 -3.03 16.46
C GLY A 297 -8.90 -2.00 15.46
N GLN A 298 -9.93 -1.22 15.84
CA GLN A 298 -10.59 -0.25 14.98
C GLN A 298 -9.98 1.16 15.13
N TYR A 299 -9.48 1.69 14.02
CA TYR A 299 -8.88 3.01 13.89
C TYR A 299 -9.79 3.88 13.01
N GLU A 300 -10.49 4.83 13.64
CA GLU A 300 -11.39 5.77 12.95
C GLU A 300 -10.58 6.73 12.05
N ALA A 301 -11.02 6.87 10.79
CA ALA A 301 -10.30 7.64 9.77
C ALA A 301 -10.37 9.15 10.04
N GLU A 302 -11.44 9.64 10.65
CA GLU A 302 -11.58 11.06 11.00
C GLU A 302 -10.57 11.51 12.06
N TYR A 303 -10.04 10.59 12.88
CA TYR A 303 -8.96 10.86 13.84
C TYR A 303 -7.56 10.58 13.26
N ALA A 304 -7.47 9.85 12.15
CA ALA A 304 -6.21 9.58 11.47
C ALA A 304 -5.57 10.87 10.89
N ILE A 305 -4.31 10.76 10.46
CA ILE A 305 -3.56 11.90 9.93
C ILE A 305 -3.94 12.12 8.47
N LYS A 306 -4.49 13.29 8.17
CA LYS A 306 -5.10 13.63 6.88
C LYS A 306 -4.18 14.52 6.04
N SER A 307 -3.97 14.13 4.79
CA SER A 307 -3.21 14.90 3.80
C SER A 307 -4.14 15.34 2.69
N GLY A 308 -4.45 16.64 2.60
CA GLY A 308 -5.30 17.18 1.54
C GLY A 308 -6.75 16.66 1.54
N THR A 309 -7.19 15.96 2.58
CA THR A 309 -8.56 15.48 2.80
C THR A 309 -9.21 16.20 3.98
N SER A 310 -10.50 15.97 4.20
CA SER A 310 -11.28 16.59 5.28
C SER A 310 -12.22 15.57 5.92
N THR A 311 -12.91 15.95 6.99
CA THR A 311 -13.91 15.11 7.67
C THR A 311 -15.32 15.61 7.38
N ASN A 312 -16.30 14.71 7.33
CA ASN A 312 -17.71 15.04 7.10
C ASN A 312 -18.64 14.08 7.86
N THR A 313 -19.92 14.41 7.93
CA THR A 313 -21.00 13.64 8.59
C THR A 313 -22.28 13.59 7.74
N SER A 314 -22.20 13.96 6.45
CA SER A 314 -23.35 14.12 5.56
C SER A 314 -24.01 12.81 5.10
N HIS A 315 -23.44 11.67 5.47
CA HIS A 315 -23.94 10.33 5.16
C HIS A 315 -24.21 9.56 6.43
N THR A 316 -25.24 8.72 6.47
CA THR A 316 -25.56 7.93 7.67
C THR A 316 -24.77 6.63 7.72
N GLY A 317 -24.64 6.01 8.90
CA GLY A 317 -24.08 4.66 9.03
C GLY A 317 -22.55 4.57 9.15
N TYR A 318 -21.83 5.68 9.28
CA TYR A 318 -20.41 5.71 9.68
C TYR A 318 -20.21 5.30 11.16
N THR A 319 -18.98 4.99 11.55
CA THR A 319 -18.58 4.75 12.94
C THR A 319 -17.91 6.00 13.54
N GLY A 320 -17.67 6.01 14.86
CA GLY A 320 -17.04 7.17 15.49
C GLY A 320 -17.88 8.45 15.40
N SER A 321 -17.22 9.55 15.04
CA SER A 321 -17.80 10.91 14.99
C SER A 321 -18.00 11.45 13.58
N GLY A 322 -17.51 10.74 12.57
CA GLY A 322 -17.64 11.11 11.17
C GLY A 322 -16.87 10.17 10.27
N PHE A 323 -16.49 10.64 9.09
CA PHE A 323 -15.65 9.92 8.14
C PHE A 323 -14.76 10.90 7.39
N VAL A 324 -13.73 10.40 6.71
CA VAL A 324 -12.91 11.18 5.78
C VAL A 324 -13.61 11.31 4.43
N ASP A 325 -13.72 12.55 3.95
CA ASP A 325 -14.28 12.96 2.67
C ASP A 325 -13.23 13.74 1.86
N SER A 326 -13.59 14.20 0.66
CA SER A 326 -12.72 14.90 -0.29
C SER A 326 -11.48 14.10 -0.63
N PHE A 327 -11.54 12.77 -0.56
CA PHE A 327 -10.46 11.88 -0.93
C PHE A 327 -10.66 11.47 -2.39
N ASP A 328 -10.32 12.36 -3.32
CA ASP A 328 -10.78 12.30 -4.73
C ASP A 328 -9.73 12.76 -5.77
N ALA A 329 -8.52 13.14 -5.35
CA ALA A 329 -7.49 13.65 -6.24
C ALA A 329 -6.07 13.27 -5.78
N SER A 330 -5.11 13.29 -6.72
CA SER A 330 -3.71 13.00 -6.45
C SER A 330 -3.11 13.92 -5.39
N GLY A 331 -2.24 13.38 -4.54
CA GLY A 331 -1.62 14.12 -3.43
C GLY A 331 -2.45 14.12 -2.14
N LYS A 332 -3.56 13.39 -2.12
CA LYS A 332 -4.41 13.21 -0.96
C LYS A 332 -4.18 11.86 -0.29
N GLY A 333 -4.35 11.78 1.02
CA GLY A 333 -4.19 10.53 1.75
C GLY A 333 -4.62 10.55 3.20
N VAL A 334 -4.71 9.36 3.77
CA VAL A 334 -5.03 9.10 5.19
C VAL A 334 -3.98 8.15 5.74
N SER A 335 -3.33 8.56 6.83
CA SER A 335 -2.23 7.82 7.45
C SER A 335 -2.61 7.38 8.87
N PHE A 336 -2.54 6.08 9.10
CA PHE A 336 -2.80 5.43 10.37
C PHE A 336 -1.47 5.03 11.02
N ILE A 337 -1.40 5.17 12.33
CA ILE A 337 -0.34 4.60 13.16
C ILE A 337 -0.96 3.43 13.93
N ILE A 338 -0.53 2.22 13.62
CA ILE A 338 -1.04 0.99 14.24
C ILE A 338 0.06 0.36 15.10
N ASN A 339 -0.33 -0.45 16.07
CA ASN A 339 0.61 -1.24 16.87
C ASN A 339 0.10 -2.68 16.89
N VAL A 340 0.97 -3.64 16.56
CA VAL A 340 0.61 -5.06 16.56
C VAL A 340 1.47 -5.83 17.58
N PRO A 341 0.86 -6.71 18.39
CA PRO A 341 1.54 -7.29 19.55
C PRO A 341 2.55 -8.39 19.19
N THR A 342 2.39 -9.03 18.03
CA THR A 342 3.18 -10.20 17.61
C THR A 342 3.49 -10.12 16.12
N SER A 343 4.61 -10.72 15.71
CA SER A 343 4.93 -10.83 14.28
C SER A 343 4.05 -11.91 13.64
N ASP A 344 3.10 -11.53 12.78
CA ASP A 344 2.13 -12.45 12.18
C ASP A 344 1.53 -11.87 10.88
N THR A 345 0.64 -12.61 10.22
CA THR A 345 -0.23 -12.09 9.17
C THR A 345 -1.45 -11.38 9.76
N TYR A 346 -1.65 -10.14 9.34
CA TYR A 346 -2.79 -9.31 9.72
C TYR A 346 -3.63 -8.99 8.50
N THR A 347 -4.94 -8.87 8.72
CA THR A 347 -5.89 -8.34 7.74
C THR A 347 -6.10 -6.86 8.03
N LEU A 348 -5.88 -6.04 7.01
CA LEU A 348 -6.21 -4.62 7.00
C LEU A 348 -7.55 -4.46 6.28
N ARG A 349 -8.61 -4.22 7.04
CA ARG A 349 -9.97 -4.03 6.54
C ARG A 349 -10.31 -2.55 6.57
N PHE A 350 -10.49 -1.95 5.41
CA PHE A 350 -10.90 -0.55 5.27
C PHE A 350 -12.40 -0.48 5.01
N ARG A 351 -13.14 0.24 5.84
CA ARG A 351 -14.56 0.52 5.62
C ARG A 351 -14.71 1.82 4.84
N TYR A 352 -15.51 1.81 3.78
CA TYR A 352 -15.59 2.92 2.84
C TYR A 352 -16.99 3.07 2.23
N GLY A 353 -17.27 4.29 1.74
CA GLY A 353 -18.39 4.60 0.86
C GLY A 353 -17.87 4.99 -0.53
N ASN A 354 -18.53 4.51 -1.59
CA ASN A 354 -18.28 4.97 -2.96
C ASN A 354 -19.61 5.02 -3.70
N GLY A 355 -20.36 6.11 -3.54
CA GLY A 355 -21.65 6.30 -4.23
C GLY A 355 -21.53 6.76 -5.69
N SER A 356 -20.35 6.63 -6.31
CA SER A 356 -20.15 6.98 -7.72
C SER A 356 -20.60 5.85 -8.66
N THR A 357 -20.48 6.04 -9.98
CA THR A 357 -20.87 5.03 -10.97
C THR A 357 -19.74 4.05 -11.34
N THR A 358 -18.53 4.25 -10.84
CA THR A 358 -17.36 3.42 -11.15
C THR A 358 -16.61 3.02 -9.87
N PHE A 359 -15.78 1.98 -9.94
CA PHE A 359 -14.85 1.70 -8.85
C PHE A 359 -13.88 2.88 -8.65
N ALA A 360 -13.31 2.96 -7.45
CA ALA A 360 -12.22 3.86 -7.11
C ALA A 360 -10.98 3.05 -6.70
N THR A 361 -9.79 3.65 -6.72
CA THR A 361 -8.54 2.96 -6.39
C THR A 361 -7.64 3.77 -5.46
N ARG A 362 -6.98 3.15 -4.47
CA ARG A 362 -5.94 3.81 -3.65
C ARG A 362 -4.72 2.92 -3.53
N ASN A 363 -3.56 3.53 -3.59
CA ASN A 363 -2.32 2.83 -3.29
C ASN A 363 -2.15 2.72 -1.78
N LEU A 364 -1.87 1.51 -1.31
CA LEU A 364 -1.55 1.22 0.07
C LEU A 364 -0.03 1.26 0.25
N PHE A 365 0.44 1.99 1.25
CA PHE A 365 1.82 1.96 1.69
C PHE A 365 1.90 1.51 3.14
N VAL A 366 2.85 0.64 3.44
CA VAL A 366 3.14 0.22 4.82
C VAL A 366 4.61 0.43 5.10
N ASP A 367 4.90 1.20 6.15
CA ASP A 367 6.25 1.67 6.51
C ASP A 367 7.02 2.27 5.31
N GLY A 368 6.30 3.09 4.53
CA GLY A 368 6.82 3.75 3.33
C GLY A 368 6.98 2.87 2.10
N GLN A 369 6.75 1.56 2.20
CA GLN A 369 6.84 0.63 1.07
C GLN A 369 5.48 0.43 0.41
N TYR A 370 5.46 0.41 -0.93
CA TYR A 370 4.23 0.12 -1.68
C TYR A 370 3.76 -1.32 -1.42
N ALA A 371 2.51 -1.45 -0.98
CA ALA A 371 1.89 -2.71 -0.55
C ALA A 371 0.69 -3.13 -1.43
N GLY A 372 0.52 -2.50 -2.58
CA GLY A 372 -0.52 -2.81 -3.56
C GLY A 372 -1.52 -1.68 -3.78
N THR A 373 -2.45 -1.90 -4.70
CA THR A 373 -3.54 -0.96 -5.00
C THR A 373 -4.87 -1.62 -4.62
N LEU A 374 -5.58 -1.00 -3.69
CA LEU A 374 -6.91 -1.44 -3.27
C LEU A 374 -7.96 -0.89 -4.24
N GLN A 375 -8.95 -1.72 -4.54
CA GLN A 375 -10.09 -1.37 -5.39
C GLN A 375 -11.36 -1.26 -4.54
N PHE A 376 -11.99 -0.10 -4.62
CA PHE A 376 -13.18 0.27 -3.86
C PHE A 376 -14.36 0.28 -4.84
N ARG A 377 -15.13 -0.81 -4.89
CA ARG A 377 -16.30 -0.94 -5.77
C ARG A 377 -17.29 0.20 -5.53
N ASN A 378 -17.95 0.66 -6.58
CA ASN A 378 -19.12 1.52 -6.41
C ASN A 378 -20.23 0.79 -5.67
N LEU A 379 -20.90 1.54 -4.81
CA LEU A 379 -22.05 1.16 -4.01
C LEU A 379 -23.26 1.91 -4.55
N TYR A 380 -24.46 1.50 -4.12
CA TYR A 380 -25.70 2.07 -4.65
C TYR A 380 -25.80 3.59 -4.43
N ASN A 381 -25.34 4.08 -3.29
CA ASN A 381 -25.22 5.49 -2.96
C ASN A 381 -24.16 5.68 -1.85
N TRP A 382 -23.96 6.93 -1.41
CA TRP A 382 -22.98 7.31 -0.40
C TRP A 382 -23.36 7.00 1.05
N ASP A 383 -24.63 6.65 1.33
CA ASP A 383 -25.10 6.22 2.65
C ASP A 383 -24.88 4.71 2.89
N ILE A 384 -24.49 3.99 1.84
CA ILE A 384 -24.10 2.59 1.91
C ILE A 384 -22.60 2.50 2.10
N TRP A 385 -22.19 1.65 3.03
CA TRP A 385 -20.79 1.38 3.35
C TRP A 385 -20.48 -0.08 3.10
N ASP A 386 -19.29 -0.35 2.59
CA ASP A 386 -18.75 -1.70 2.43
C ASP A 386 -17.29 -1.74 2.90
N THR A 387 -16.66 -2.90 2.80
CA THR A 387 -15.27 -3.08 3.20
C THR A 387 -14.41 -3.57 2.05
N VAL A 388 -13.17 -3.09 1.99
CA VAL A 388 -12.11 -3.70 1.19
C VAL A 388 -11.03 -4.22 2.12
N GLU A 389 -10.51 -5.40 1.83
CA GLU A 389 -9.52 -6.07 2.66
C GLU A 389 -8.25 -6.38 1.89
N THR A 390 -7.13 -6.35 2.60
CA THR A 390 -5.88 -6.97 2.16
C THR A 390 -5.19 -7.62 3.35
N THR A 391 -4.27 -8.53 3.05
CA THR A 391 -3.53 -9.27 4.07
C THR A 391 -2.04 -9.08 3.89
N MET A 392 -1.31 -8.97 4.99
CA MET A 392 0.14 -8.81 4.95
C MET A 392 0.79 -9.26 6.25
N ARG A 393 2.08 -9.59 6.17
CA ARG A 393 2.89 -9.93 7.34
C ARG A 393 3.47 -8.66 7.96
N LEU A 394 3.19 -8.45 9.25
CA LEU A 394 3.74 -7.36 10.05
C LEU A 394 4.68 -7.93 11.13
N SER A 395 5.74 -7.21 11.47
CA SER A 395 6.54 -7.51 12.66
C SER A 395 5.81 -7.09 13.93
N ALA A 396 6.28 -7.48 15.11
CA ALA A 396 5.73 -6.93 16.35
C ALA A 396 6.14 -5.46 16.47
N GLY A 397 5.23 -4.60 16.90
CA GLY A 397 5.49 -3.17 17.13
C GLY A 397 4.65 -2.24 16.26
N VAL A 398 5.16 -1.02 16.13
CA VAL A 398 4.47 0.11 15.52
C VAL A 398 4.67 0.11 14.01
N HIS A 399 3.59 0.27 13.27
CA HIS A 399 3.59 0.35 11.81
C HIS A 399 2.80 1.56 11.32
N GLN A 400 3.19 2.08 10.16
CA GLN A 400 2.41 3.08 9.43
C GLN A 400 1.63 2.41 8.33
N VAL A 401 0.35 2.76 8.22
CA VAL A 401 -0.51 2.31 7.13
C VAL A 401 -1.08 3.53 6.45
N VAL A 402 -0.74 3.73 5.19
CA VAL A 402 -1.14 4.92 4.43
C VAL A 402 -1.95 4.51 3.22
N LEU A 403 -3.18 5.01 3.13
CA LEU A 403 -3.92 5.05 1.87
C LEU A 403 -3.63 6.37 1.17
N TRP A 404 -3.10 6.27 -0.05
CA TRP A 404 -2.69 7.42 -0.84
C TRP A 404 -3.35 7.42 -2.22
N TYR A 405 -3.83 8.59 -2.64
CA TYR A 405 -4.24 8.82 -4.02
C TYR A 405 -2.99 9.20 -4.83
N SER A 406 -2.45 8.21 -5.52
CA SER A 406 -1.30 8.36 -6.42
C SER A 406 -1.74 8.83 -7.81
N PRO A 407 -0.83 9.41 -8.63
CA PRO A 407 -1.08 9.58 -10.06
C PRO A 407 -1.52 8.24 -10.69
N GLY A 408 -2.63 8.25 -11.43
CA GLY A 408 -3.23 7.05 -12.02
C GLY A 408 -4.25 6.32 -11.15
N ASN A 409 -4.47 6.75 -9.90
CA ASN A 409 -5.65 6.32 -9.15
C ASN A 409 -6.93 7.03 -9.67
N GLU A 410 -8.08 6.42 -9.42
CA GLU A 410 -9.37 6.83 -9.97
C GLU A 410 -10.43 6.92 -8.87
N GLY A 411 -11.47 7.73 -9.12
CA GLY A 411 -12.69 7.81 -8.30
C GLY A 411 -12.52 8.40 -6.90
N ALA A 412 -13.62 8.86 -6.32
CA ALA A 412 -13.68 9.35 -4.94
C ALA A 412 -14.09 8.23 -3.97
N ILE A 413 -13.66 8.31 -2.71
CA ILE A 413 -14.17 7.48 -1.61
C ILE A 413 -14.44 8.35 -0.38
N ASN A 414 -15.42 7.93 0.41
CA ASN A 414 -15.48 8.27 1.83
C ASN A 414 -14.80 7.14 2.59
N LEU A 415 -13.85 7.45 3.48
CA LEU A 415 -13.16 6.45 4.30
C LEU A 415 -13.61 6.59 5.75
N ASP A 416 -14.13 5.50 6.30
CA ASP A 416 -14.71 5.48 7.65
C ASP A 416 -13.70 5.02 8.68
N ASN A 417 -13.16 3.80 8.53
CA ASN A 417 -12.17 3.26 9.46
C ASN A 417 -11.24 2.23 8.81
N LEU A 418 -10.18 1.92 9.54
CA LEU A 418 -9.33 0.74 9.35
C LEU A 418 -9.51 -0.19 10.55
N ILE A 419 -9.83 -1.45 10.32
CA ILE A 419 -9.78 -2.51 11.32
C ILE A 419 -8.58 -3.41 11.05
N VAL A 420 -7.74 -3.60 12.08
CA VAL A 420 -6.57 -4.50 12.04
C VAL A 420 -6.91 -5.78 12.80
N LEU A 421 -7.04 -6.88 12.05
CA LEU A 421 -7.41 -8.19 12.60
C LEU A 421 -6.23 -9.15 12.51
N GLN A 422 -5.88 -9.81 13.63
CA GLN A 422 -4.98 -10.95 13.58
C GLN A 422 -5.72 -12.13 12.95
N GLN A 423 -5.22 -12.66 11.84
CA GLN A 423 -5.82 -13.80 11.16
C GLN A 423 -4.81 -14.95 11.03
N THR A 424 -5.28 -16.19 11.09
CA THR A 424 -4.47 -17.35 10.69
C THR A 424 -4.44 -17.47 9.16
N THR A 425 -3.23 -17.55 8.61
CA THR A 425 -2.82 -17.65 7.19
C THR A 425 -3.94 -17.61 6.12
N PRO A 426 -4.07 -16.50 5.36
CA PRO A 426 -4.99 -16.39 4.22
C PRO A 426 -4.55 -17.21 3.01
N ALA A 427 -5.51 -17.54 2.13
CA ALA A 427 -5.23 -18.08 0.80
C ALA A 427 -4.62 -16.99 -0.10
N LYS A 428 -3.54 -17.30 -0.83
CA LYS A 428 -2.84 -16.36 -1.75
C LYS A 428 -3.60 -16.07 -3.06
N THR A 429 -4.80 -16.61 -3.23
CA THR A 429 -5.60 -16.54 -4.47
C THR A 429 -7.07 -16.46 -4.13
N SER A 430 -7.85 -15.70 -4.91
CA SER A 430 -9.31 -15.74 -4.82
C SER A 430 -9.82 -17.14 -5.18
N ALA A 431 -10.66 -17.72 -4.32
CA ALA A 431 -11.26 -19.03 -4.56
C ALA A 431 -12.54 -18.86 -5.39
N ARG A 432 -12.45 -19.11 -6.70
CA ARG A 432 -13.58 -19.00 -7.66
C ARG A 432 -14.63 -20.11 -7.51
N SER A 433 -14.42 -21.04 -6.59
CA SER A 433 -15.36 -22.12 -6.29
C SER A 433 -15.22 -22.58 -4.85
N PHE A 434 -16.34 -22.99 -4.25
CA PHE A 434 -16.39 -23.59 -2.92
C PHE A 434 -17.14 -24.92 -2.97
N TRP A 435 -16.58 -25.91 -2.26
CA TRP A 435 -17.17 -27.24 -2.15
C TRP A 435 -17.97 -27.32 -0.86
N MET A 436 -19.21 -27.79 -0.96
CA MET A 436 -20.12 -28.00 0.16
C MET A 436 -20.52 -29.47 0.16
N ASN A 437 -20.69 -30.08 1.34
CA ASN A 437 -21.15 -31.46 1.44
C ASN A 437 -22.04 -31.66 2.66
N ASN A 438 -22.92 -32.67 2.62
CA ASN A 438 -23.84 -33.02 3.70
C ASN A 438 -23.24 -34.03 4.71
N TRP A 439 -21.92 -34.23 4.70
CA TRP A 439 -21.19 -35.23 5.50
C TRP A 439 -21.52 -36.70 5.18
N SER A 440 -22.18 -36.95 4.06
CA SER A 440 -22.56 -38.31 3.66
C SER A 440 -22.40 -38.51 2.16
N ASN A 441 -23.41 -38.14 1.38
CA ASN A 441 -23.64 -38.64 0.04
C ASN A 441 -24.03 -37.57 -0.97
N LEU A 442 -24.00 -36.28 -0.59
CA LEU A 442 -24.34 -35.16 -1.45
C LEU A 442 -23.23 -34.10 -1.39
N ILE A 443 -22.77 -33.69 -2.56
CA ILE A 443 -21.78 -32.61 -2.75
C ILE A 443 -22.39 -31.56 -3.68
N GLY A 444 -22.28 -30.30 -3.29
CA GLY A 444 -22.63 -29.14 -4.10
C GLY A 444 -21.39 -28.28 -4.33
N ILE A 445 -21.17 -27.83 -5.57
CA ILE A 445 -20.04 -26.96 -5.92
C ILE A 445 -20.60 -25.61 -6.36
N HIS A 446 -20.37 -24.61 -5.52
CA HIS A 446 -20.65 -23.21 -5.87
C HIS A 446 -19.53 -22.66 -6.73
N MET A 447 -19.87 -21.86 -7.74
CA MET A 447 -18.89 -21.17 -8.59
C MET A 447 -19.26 -19.71 -8.81
N ALA A 448 -18.23 -18.87 -8.87
CA ALA A 448 -18.32 -17.47 -9.26
C ALA A 448 -17.00 -17.03 -9.92
N SER A 449 -17.10 -16.34 -11.05
CA SER A 449 -15.95 -16.02 -11.89
C SER A 449 -15.48 -14.58 -11.80
N LYS A 450 -16.27 -13.71 -11.14
CA LYS A 450 -15.99 -12.30 -10.93
C LYS A 450 -16.04 -11.99 -9.43
N LEU A 451 -14.94 -12.32 -8.72
CA LEU A 451 -14.77 -12.05 -7.29
C LEU A 451 -14.08 -10.70 -7.03
N SER A 452 -13.56 -10.08 -8.08
CA SER A 452 -12.98 -8.74 -8.15
C SER A 452 -13.39 -8.08 -9.49
N PRO A 453 -13.48 -6.73 -9.57
CA PRO A 453 -13.80 -6.03 -10.83
C PRO A 453 -12.88 -6.36 -12.02
N VAL A 454 -11.69 -6.91 -11.77
CA VAL A 454 -10.70 -7.27 -12.82
C VAL A 454 -10.66 -8.75 -13.16
N ASP A 455 -11.46 -9.58 -12.49
CA ASP A 455 -11.53 -11.00 -12.83
C ASP A 455 -12.18 -11.21 -14.21
N ASN A 456 -11.55 -12.03 -15.04
CA ASN A 456 -11.93 -12.27 -16.43
C ASN A 456 -12.69 -13.59 -16.66
N GLY A 457 -13.19 -14.23 -15.60
CA GLY A 457 -13.80 -15.53 -15.74
C GLY A 457 -15.23 -15.47 -16.32
N ASN A 458 -15.68 -16.60 -16.86
CA ASN A 458 -16.87 -16.68 -17.72
C ASN A 458 -18.15 -17.14 -17.03
N TYR A 459 -18.22 -17.30 -15.71
CA TYR A 459 -19.37 -17.91 -14.99
C TYR A 459 -19.79 -17.13 -13.75
N GLY A 460 -20.96 -16.46 -13.80
CA GLY A 460 -21.53 -15.79 -12.62
C GLY A 460 -21.95 -16.72 -11.48
N PRO A 461 -22.36 -16.16 -10.33
CA PRO A 461 -22.70 -16.89 -9.10
C PRO A 461 -23.79 -17.93 -9.35
N ARG A 462 -23.49 -19.20 -9.05
CA ARG A 462 -24.38 -20.35 -9.26
C ARG A 462 -24.00 -21.55 -8.40
N LEU A 463 -24.94 -22.47 -8.23
CA LEU A 463 -24.60 -23.87 -7.93
C LEU A 463 -24.26 -24.53 -9.27
N ALA A 464 -22.98 -24.76 -9.54
CA ALA A 464 -22.52 -25.26 -10.84
C ALA A 464 -22.63 -26.78 -10.91
N GLU A 465 -22.41 -27.44 -9.78
CA GLU A 465 -22.42 -28.90 -9.74
C GLU A 465 -23.17 -29.42 -8.52
N LEU A 466 -23.88 -30.53 -8.72
CA LEU A 466 -24.55 -31.29 -7.68
C LEU A 466 -24.29 -32.77 -7.94
N HIS A 467 -23.54 -33.41 -7.04
CA HIS A 467 -23.14 -34.80 -7.14
C HIS A 467 -23.73 -35.62 -6.01
N PHE A 468 -24.14 -36.85 -6.34
CA PHE A 468 -24.73 -37.77 -5.40
C PHE A 468 -24.02 -39.12 -5.42
N SER A 469 -23.90 -39.76 -4.26
CA SER A 469 -23.08 -40.98 -4.08
C SER A 469 -23.43 -42.17 -4.96
N GLY A 470 -24.67 -42.22 -5.48
CA GLY A 470 -25.06 -43.26 -6.41
C GLY A 470 -24.35 -43.19 -7.76
N ASP A 471 -23.81 -42.02 -8.14
CA ASP A 471 -23.04 -41.81 -9.38
C ASP A 471 -22.16 -40.56 -9.27
N TRP A 472 -21.10 -40.64 -8.44
CA TRP A 472 -20.19 -39.51 -8.19
C TRP A 472 -19.62 -38.83 -9.46
N PRO A 473 -19.21 -39.55 -10.52
CA PRO A 473 -18.66 -38.92 -11.72
C PRO A 473 -19.64 -38.03 -12.48
N THR A 474 -20.96 -38.22 -12.29
CA THR A 474 -21.98 -37.47 -13.02
C THR A 474 -22.43 -36.25 -12.20
N ASN A 475 -22.20 -35.06 -12.73
CA ASN A 475 -22.90 -33.85 -12.28
C ASN A 475 -24.37 -33.96 -12.71
N GLN A 476 -25.30 -33.83 -11.77
CA GLN A 476 -26.72 -34.06 -12.02
C GLN A 476 -27.44 -32.82 -12.57
N ILE A 477 -26.79 -31.66 -12.50
CA ILE A 477 -27.29 -30.38 -13.02
C ILE A 477 -26.30 -29.83 -14.05
N VAL A 478 -26.76 -28.95 -14.93
CA VAL A 478 -25.89 -28.08 -15.72
C VAL A 478 -25.53 -26.87 -14.88
N ASP A 479 -26.55 -26.23 -14.30
CA ASP A 479 -26.42 -25.25 -13.22
C ASP A 479 -27.75 -25.00 -12.49
N ALA A 480 -27.65 -24.35 -11.34
CA ALA A 480 -28.76 -23.76 -10.62
C ALA A 480 -28.49 -22.27 -10.38
N THR A 481 -29.30 -21.43 -11.00
CA THR A 481 -29.11 -19.97 -11.09
C THR A 481 -30.37 -19.22 -10.67
N ALA A 482 -30.20 -17.97 -10.28
CA ALA A 482 -31.31 -17.05 -10.04
C ALA A 482 -31.24 -15.85 -10.98
N PHE A 483 -32.40 -15.44 -11.48
CA PHE A 483 -32.60 -14.22 -12.24
C PHE A 483 -33.53 -13.26 -11.52
N PHE A 484 -33.31 -11.97 -11.77
CA PHE A 484 -34.04 -10.91 -11.10
C PHE A 484 -34.53 -9.89 -12.12
N ARG A 485 -35.66 -9.25 -11.84
CA ARG A 485 -36.12 -8.06 -12.55
C ARG A 485 -36.58 -7.05 -11.52
N ASP A 486 -36.23 -5.80 -11.71
CA ASP A 486 -36.77 -4.71 -10.94
C ASP A 486 -37.98 -4.12 -11.67
N GLU A 487 -39.16 -4.37 -11.11
CA GLU A 487 -40.45 -3.95 -11.65
C GLU A 487 -40.99 -2.72 -10.89
N THR A 488 -40.15 -2.02 -10.13
CA THR A 488 -40.58 -0.86 -9.33
C THR A 488 -41.05 0.30 -10.20
N ASP A 489 -40.30 0.57 -11.27
CA ASP A 489 -40.47 1.72 -12.14
C ASP A 489 -41.13 1.32 -13.47
N LEU A 490 -41.57 2.31 -14.26
CA LEU A 490 -42.20 2.07 -15.57
C LEU A 490 -41.27 1.34 -16.58
N THR A 491 -39.96 1.43 -16.39
CA THR A 491 -38.96 0.72 -17.20
C THR A 491 -38.35 -0.40 -16.36
N THR A 492 -38.67 -1.64 -16.70
CA THR A 492 -38.12 -2.81 -16.02
C THR A 492 -36.61 -2.92 -16.24
N LEU A 493 -35.85 -3.03 -15.14
CA LEU A 493 -34.44 -3.42 -15.20
C LEU A 493 -34.33 -4.94 -15.07
N LYS A 494 -33.59 -5.57 -15.98
CA LYS A 494 -33.42 -7.04 -16.01
C LYS A 494 -32.00 -7.43 -15.58
N TYR A 495 -31.94 -8.36 -14.64
CA TYR A 495 -30.73 -9.02 -14.16
C TYR A 495 -30.79 -10.52 -14.48
N THR A 496 -31.01 -10.82 -15.77
CA THR A 496 -31.34 -12.14 -16.31
C THR A 496 -30.16 -12.82 -16.99
N ASN A 497 -28.94 -12.38 -16.68
CA ASN A 497 -27.71 -13.05 -17.11
C ASN A 497 -26.75 -13.12 -15.93
N ALA A 498 -26.64 -14.29 -15.32
CA ALA A 498 -25.82 -14.50 -14.12
C ALA A 498 -24.36 -14.04 -14.32
N HIS A 499 -23.82 -14.19 -15.53
CA HIS A 499 -22.43 -13.87 -15.89
C HIS A 499 -22.07 -12.38 -15.78
N ASN A 500 -23.09 -11.53 -15.71
CA ASN A 500 -22.93 -10.09 -15.57
C ASN A 500 -22.79 -9.65 -14.11
N PHE A 501 -23.04 -10.53 -13.14
CA PHE A 501 -22.84 -10.24 -11.73
C PHE A 501 -21.37 -10.39 -11.29
N ASP A 502 -20.90 -9.41 -10.55
CA ASP A 502 -19.83 -9.57 -9.58
C ASP A 502 -20.41 -10.24 -8.32
N SER A 503 -19.58 -10.95 -7.56
CA SER A 503 -20.00 -11.57 -6.30
C SER A 503 -18.84 -11.75 -5.33
N GLU A 504 -19.16 -12.01 -4.08
CA GLU A 504 -18.21 -12.50 -3.10
C GLU A 504 -18.86 -13.60 -2.26
N ALA A 505 -18.05 -14.50 -1.72
CA ALA A 505 -18.55 -15.64 -0.96
C ALA A 505 -17.63 -15.99 0.20
N TRP A 506 -18.23 -16.39 1.32
CA TRP A 506 -17.53 -16.79 2.54
C TRP A 506 -18.36 -17.82 3.32
N PHE A 507 -17.69 -18.63 4.14
CA PHE A 507 -18.37 -19.51 5.08
C PHE A 507 -18.64 -18.77 6.38
N GLU A 508 -19.86 -18.91 6.89
CA GLU A 508 -20.23 -18.48 8.23
C GLU A 508 -19.76 -19.50 9.27
N ASN A 509 -19.75 -19.11 10.55
CA ASN A 509 -19.36 -19.98 11.66
C ASN A 509 -20.25 -21.22 11.82
N ASP A 510 -21.47 -21.21 11.29
CA ASP A 510 -22.40 -22.33 11.31
C ASP A 510 -22.23 -23.30 10.12
N GLY A 511 -21.26 -23.03 9.23
CA GLY A 511 -20.96 -23.85 8.06
C GLY A 511 -21.80 -23.52 6.83
N THR A 512 -22.67 -22.51 6.89
CA THR A 512 -23.39 -22.03 5.70
C THR A 512 -22.46 -21.26 4.78
N LEU A 513 -22.59 -21.47 3.46
CA LEU A 513 -21.90 -20.66 2.46
C LEU A 513 -22.78 -19.47 2.12
N THR A 514 -22.33 -18.26 2.47
CA THR A 514 -22.98 -17.01 2.06
C THR A 514 -22.35 -16.51 0.76
N VAL A 515 -23.21 -16.13 -0.20
CA VAL A 515 -22.83 -15.49 -1.46
C VAL A 515 -23.57 -14.16 -1.55
N LYS A 516 -22.83 -13.06 -1.67
CA LYS A 516 -23.39 -11.73 -1.89
C LYS A 516 -23.26 -11.37 -3.36
N TYR A 517 -24.39 -11.04 -3.99
CA TYR A 517 -24.43 -10.49 -5.34
C TYR A 517 -24.06 -9.02 -5.24
N LEU A 518 -23.07 -8.60 -6.04
CA LEU A 518 -22.54 -7.25 -6.04
C LEU A 518 -23.05 -6.51 -7.28
N ASN A 519 -22.16 -5.91 -8.08
CA ASN A 519 -22.56 -5.15 -9.25
C ASN A 519 -23.09 -6.03 -10.37
N TYR A 520 -24.00 -5.51 -11.19
CA TYR A 520 -24.42 -6.12 -12.47
C TYR A 520 -23.96 -5.23 -13.62
N ASN A 521 -23.10 -5.76 -14.51
CA ASN A 521 -22.45 -4.98 -15.58
C ASN A 521 -21.80 -3.68 -15.06
N GLY A 522 -21.12 -3.76 -13.91
CA GLY A 522 -20.45 -2.62 -13.27
C GLY A 522 -21.38 -1.64 -12.53
N SER A 523 -22.70 -1.83 -12.60
CA SER A 523 -23.68 -0.98 -11.89
C SER A 523 -24.09 -1.61 -10.56
N ALA A 524 -24.08 -0.83 -9.49
CA ALA A 524 -24.55 -1.26 -8.17
C ALA A 524 -26.06 -1.54 -8.17
N LEU A 525 -26.49 -2.48 -7.32
CA LEU A 525 -27.89 -2.88 -7.22
C LEU A 525 -28.66 -2.02 -6.21
N PRO A 526 -29.92 -1.62 -6.48
CA PRO A 526 -30.77 -0.94 -5.50
C PRO A 526 -31.23 -1.83 -4.35
N VAL A 527 -31.20 -3.15 -4.56
CA VAL A 527 -31.50 -4.16 -3.56
C VAL A 527 -30.32 -5.10 -3.49
N GLN A 528 -29.69 -5.15 -2.32
CA GLN A 528 -28.62 -6.10 -2.05
C GLN A 528 -29.20 -7.51 -1.93
N ILE A 529 -28.59 -8.46 -2.62
CA ILE A 529 -29.06 -9.85 -2.66
C ILE A 529 -27.97 -10.72 -2.06
N THR A 530 -28.34 -11.53 -1.08
CA THR A 530 -27.50 -12.59 -0.54
C THR A 530 -28.18 -13.94 -0.75
N LYS A 531 -27.41 -14.95 -1.14
CA LYS A 531 -27.84 -16.35 -1.29
C LYS A 531 -27.00 -17.18 -0.33
N GLN A 532 -27.65 -17.87 0.59
CA GLN A 532 -27.00 -18.78 1.53
C GLN A 532 -27.31 -20.22 1.16
N TYR A 533 -26.30 -21.08 1.16
CA TYR A 533 -26.43 -22.52 0.98
C TYR A 533 -26.17 -23.23 2.31
N ALA A 534 -27.07 -24.12 2.68
CA ALA A 534 -26.93 -25.00 3.83
C ALA A 534 -27.09 -26.46 3.38
N MET A 535 -25.99 -27.22 3.37
CA MET A 535 -26.04 -28.66 3.18
C MET A 535 -26.53 -29.29 4.49
N VAL A 536 -27.69 -29.95 4.48
CA VAL A 536 -28.27 -30.48 5.72
C VAL A 536 -27.59 -31.80 6.09
N PRO A 537 -26.93 -31.90 7.27
CA PRO A 537 -26.15 -33.08 7.62
C PRO A 537 -26.95 -34.38 7.50
N ASN A 538 -26.39 -35.35 6.78
CA ASN A 538 -26.95 -36.69 6.52
C ASN A 538 -28.31 -36.70 5.79
N GLN A 539 -28.72 -35.59 5.17
CA GLN A 539 -29.95 -35.52 4.38
C GLN A 539 -29.61 -35.26 2.91
N ASN A 540 -30.36 -35.88 2.00
CA ASN A 540 -30.10 -35.73 0.56
C ASN A 540 -30.72 -34.45 -0.01
N PHE A 541 -30.65 -33.35 0.74
CA PHE A 541 -31.09 -32.05 0.25
C PHE A 541 -30.21 -30.94 0.82
N LEU A 542 -30.21 -29.82 0.10
CA LEU A 542 -29.65 -28.57 0.57
C LEU A 542 -30.75 -27.50 0.63
N VAL A 543 -30.64 -26.60 1.59
CA VAL A 543 -31.53 -25.45 1.72
C VAL A 543 -30.83 -24.23 1.17
N ILE A 544 -31.60 -23.41 0.45
CA ILE A 544 -31.18 -22.14 -0.10
C ILE A 544 -32.03 -21.05 0.54
N LYS A 545 -31.38 -20.00 1.01
CA LYS A 545 -32.06 -18.82 1.54
C LYS A 545 -31.58 -17.58 0.82
N TYR A 546 -32.50 -16.86 0.22
CA TYR A 546 -32.26 -15.54 -0.36
C TYR A 546 -32.70 -14.45 0.60
N THR A 547 -31.86 -13.47 0.86
CA THR A 547 -32.25 -12.25 1.56
C THR A 547 -32.05 -11.05 0.63
N PHE A 548 -33.12 -10.29 0.46
CA PHE A 548 -33.21 -9.08 -0.35
C PHE A 548 -33.28 -7.89 0.60
N LEU A 549 -32.25 -7.05 0.64
CA LEU A 549 -32.19 -5.85 1.47
C LEU A 549 -32.29 -4.61 0.58
N ASN A 550 -33.36 -3.84 0.73
CA ASN A 550 -33.59 -2.63 -0.05
C ASN A 550 -32.72 -1.48 0.49
N GLN A 551 -31.84 -0.96 -0.37
CA GLN A 551 -30.89 0.11 -0.03
C GLN A 551 -31.42 1.51 -0.33
N THR A 552 -32.70 1.61 -0.72
CA THR A 552 -33.33 2.85 -1.18
C THR A 552 -34.37 3.37 -0.18
N GLY A 553 -34.71 4.66 -0.32
CA GLY A 553 -35.73 5.32 0.50
C GLY A 553 -37.18 4.98 0.13
N ASN A 554 -37.43 4.19 -0.92
CA ASN A 554 -38.76 3.78 -1.37
C ASN A 554 -38.87 2.26 -1.43
N ALA A 555 -40.07 1.71 -1.33
CA ALA A 555 -40.25 0.27 -1.55
C ALA A 555 -39.85 -0.12 -2.99
N ARG A 556 -39.22 -1.28 -3.15
CA ARG A 556 -38.85 -1.85 -4.47
C ARG A 556 -39.65 -3.11 -4.72
N THR A 557 -40.21 -3.26 -5.92
CA THR A 557 -40.88 -4.48 -6.35
C THR A 557 -39.93 -5.28 -7.23
N LEU A 558 -39.51 -6.45 -6.73
CA LEU A 558 -38.64 -7.35 -7.46
C LEU A 558 -39.40 -8.57 -7.93
N ASN A 559 -39.10 -8.98 -9.15
CA ASN A 559 -39.53 -10.25 -9.70
C ASN A 559 -38.33 -11.19 -9.70
N PHE A 560 -38.49 -12.35 -9.11
CA PHE A 560 -37.42 -13.30 -8.80
C PHE A 560 -37.73 -14.65 -9.45
N LEU A 561 -36.70 -15.27 -10.05
CA LEU A 561 -36.72 -16.63 -10.54
C LEU A 561 -35.62 -17.43 -9.84
N GLU A 562 -35.96 -18.54 -9.17
CA GLU A 562 -35.01 -19.63 -8.86
C GLU A 562 -35.23 -20.74 -9.88
N GLN A 563 -34.14 -21.25 -10.45
CA GLN A 563 -34.23 -22.32 -11.43
C GLN A 563 -33.06 -23.28 -11.38
N VAL A 564 -33.27 -24.47 -11.94
CA VAL A 564 -32.26 -25.48 -12.15
C VAL A 564 -32.39 -26.07 -13.54
N HIS A 565 -31.27 -26.12 -14.26
CA HIS A 565 -31.13 -26.84 -15.52
C HIS A 565 -30.55 -28.22 -15.22
N LEU A 566 -31.29 -29.27 -15.55
CA LEU A 566 -30.90 -30.64 -15.24
C LEU A 566 -29.95 -31.18 -16.31
N ASN A 567 -28.89 -31.88 -15.89
CA ASN A 567 -27.95 -32.47 -16.83
C ASN A 567 -28.42 -33.86 -17.23
N ASN A 568 -28.82 -34.03 -18.50
CA ASN A 568 -29.04 -35.35 -19.06
C ASN A 568 -27.70 -35.98 -19.46
N LYS A 569 -27.21 -36.96 -18.68
CA LYS A 569 -25.94 -37.65 -18.97
C LYS A 569 -25.94 -38.42 -20.29
N THR A 570 -27.13 -38.69 -20.86
CA THR A 570 -27.29 -39.35 -22.17
C THR A 570 -27.51 -38.37 -23.32
N SER A 571 -27.46 -37.05 -23.09
CA SER A 571 -27.67 -36.01 -24.11
C SER A 571 -26.75 -36.14 -25.33
N GLY A 572 -25.52 -36.64 -25.14
CA GLY A 572 -24.56 -36.90 -26.21
C GLY A 572 -24.79 -38.21 -26.98
N ASN A 573 -25.75 -39.06 -26.56
CA ASN A 573 -26.05 -40.31 -27.24
C ASN A 573 -26.84 -40.08 -28.53
N SER A 574 -26.79 -41.03 -29.47
CA SER A 574 -27.61 -40.98 -30.70
C SER A 574 -29.12 -41.03 -30.42
N THR A 575 -29.51 -41.58 -29.27
CA THR A 575 -30.89 -41.65 -28.77
C THR A 575 -30.89 -41.30 -27.28
N PRO A 576 -30.95 -40.00 -26.91
CA PRO A 576 -30.97 -39.60 -25.51
C PRO A 576 -32.23 -40.12 -24.79
N GLY A 577 -32.07 -40.55 -23.55
CA GLY A 577 -33.18 -40.94 -22.70
C GLY A 577 -34.03 -39.73 -22.33
N TRP A 578 -35.33 -39.96 -22.10
CA TRP A 578 -36.26 -38.93 -21.69
C TRP A 578 -36.25 -38.75 -20.17
N GLN A 579 -36.58 -37.56 -19.73
CA GLN A 579 -36.82 -37.22 -18.33
C GLN A 579 -38.26 -36.76 -18.19
N HIS A 580 -38.88 -36.98 -17.03
CA HIS A 580 -40.25 -36.56 -16.74
C HIS A 580 -40.25 -35.59 -15.58
N GLY A 581 -40.63 -34.34 -15.83
CA GLY A 581 -40.83 -33.35 -14.79
C GLY A 581 -42.30 -33.11 -14.49
N TRP A 582 -42.63 -32.84 -13.22
CA TRP A 582 -44.00 -32.55 -12.78
C TRP A 582 -44.06 -31.49 -11.68
N TRP A 583 -45.24 -30.93 -11.49
CA TRP A 583 -45.60 -30.03 -10.39
C TRP A 583 -46.35 -30.77 -9.28
N ASP A 584 -45.79 -30.81 -8.08
CA ASP A 584 -46.45 -31.32 -6.87
C ASP A 584 -46.94 -30.16 -6.01
N VAL A 585 -48.23 -29.86 -6.12
CA VAL A 585 -48.89 -28.80 -5.34
C VAL A 585 -48.90 -29.08 -3.84
N SER A 586 -48.89 -30.35 -3.41
CA SER A 586 -48.98 -30.71 -1.99
C SER A 586 -47.67 -30.46 -1.26
N ARG A 587 -46.54 -30.63 -1.96
CA ARG A 587 -45.19 -30.36 -1.47
C ARG A 587 -44.67 -28.98 -1.85
N ASN A 588 -45.39 -28.26 -2.71
CA ASN A 588 -44.96 -27.01 -3.32
C ASN A 588 -43.57 -27.17 -3.96
N ALA A 589 -43.43 -28.22 -4.79
CA ALA A 589 -42.18 -28.64 -5.39
C ALA A 589 -42.32 -29.08 -6.85
N LEU A 590 -41.32 -28.77 -7.66
CA LEU A 590 -41.13 -29.28 -9.01
C LEU A 590 -40.22 -30.50 -8.93
N GLY A 591 -40.71 -31.67 -9.31
CA GLY A 591 -39.94 -32.92 -9.31
C GLY A 591 -39.56 -33.33 -10.72
N THR A 592 -38.45 -34.07 -10.86
CA THR A 592 -38.05 -34.71 -12.11
C THR A 592 -37.54 -36.12 -11.88
N ASP A 593 -38.01 -37.07 -12.70
CA ASP A 593 -37.51 -38.43 -12.80
C ASP A 593 -36.51 -38.52 -13.96
N MET A 594 -35.26 -38.84 -13.64
CA MET A 594 -34.19 -39.04 -14.61
C MET A 594 -33.72 -40.51 -14.68
N SER A 595 -34.52 -41.46 -14.19
CA SER A 595 -34.15 -42.88 -14.12
C SER A 595 -33.90 -43.51 -15.50
N GLN A 596 -34.61 -43.07 -16.55
CA GLN A 596 -34.37 -43.55 -17.93
C GLN A 596 -33.00 -43.17 -18.48
N THR A 597 -32.36 -42.14 -17.91
CA THR A 597 -30.99 -41.73 -18.27
C THR A 597 -29.98 -42.36 -17.31
N GLY A 598 -30.40 -43.23 -16.39
CA GLY A 598 -29.58 -43.83 -15.34
C GLY A 598 -29.18 -42.84 -14.25
N GLN A 599 -29.98 -41.80 -14.03
CA GLN A 599 -29.78 -40.76 -13.02
C GLN A 599 -30.88 -40.81 -11.96
N PHE A 600 -30.90 -39.79 -11.09
CA PHE A 600 -31.71 -39.75 -9.87
C PHE A 600 -32.94 -38.84 -10.03
N TYR A 601 -33.83 -38.91 -9.05
CA TYR A 601 -34.88 -37.92 -8.88
C TYR A 601 -34.29 -36.62 -8.34
N ILE A 602 -34.67 -35.49 -8.91
CA ILE A 602 -34.31 -34.16 -8.41
C ILE A 602 -35.58 -33.35 -8.18
N GLU A 603 -35.61 -32.64 -7.04
CA GLU A 603 -36.69 -31.69 -6.74
C GLU A 603 -36.13 -30.29 -6.52
N LEU A 604 -36.85 -29.29 -7.03
CA LEU A 604 -36.75 -27.89 -6.63
C LEU A 604 -38.03 -27.54 -5.84
N GLY A 605 -37.90 -27.34 -4.54
CA GLY A 605 -39.01 -26.98 -3.67
C GLY A 605 -38.91 -25.57 -3.10
N ALA A 606 -40.06 -24.98 -2.76
CA ALA A 606 -40.15 -23.65 -2.15
C ALA A 606 -40.86 -23.74 -0.78
N PHE A 607 -40.34 -23.01 0.21
CA PHE A 607 -40.97 -22.94 1.54
C PHE A 607 -42.10 -21.89 1.62
N GLN A 608 -42.20 -21.03 0.61
CA GLN A 608 -43.24 -20.02 0.46
C GLN A 608 -44.12 -20.30 -0.75
N THR A 609 -45.31 -19.70 -0.79
CA THR A 609 -46.18 -19.76 -1.97
C THR A 609 -45.55 -19.04 -3.16
N MET A 610 -45.60 -19.66 -4.32
CA MET A 610 -45.04 -19.14 -5.58
C MET A 610 -46.15 -18.61 -6.49
N ASP A 611 -45.86 -17.58 -7.28
CA ASP A 611 -46.88 -16.93 -8.13
C ASP A 611 -47.02 -17.66 -9.48
N SER A 612 -45.92 -18.20 -9.97
CA SER A 612 -45.89 -19.14 -11.09
C SER A 612 -44.72 -20.12 -10.99
N TYR A 613 -44.78 -21.18 -11.79
CA TYR A 613 -43.81 -22.27 -11.85
C TYR A 613 -43.70 -22.75 -13.30
N GLN A 614 -42.66 -23.51 -13.63
CA GLN A 614 -42.47 -24.11 -14.94
C GLN A 614 -41.61 -25.36 -14.87
N VAL A 615 -42.13 -26.46 -15.42
CA VAL A 615 -41.32 -27.56 -15.97
C VAL A 615 -41.15 -27.27 -17.47
N GLY A 616 -39.94 -26.91 -17.88
CA GLY A 616 -39.66 -26.45 -19.23
C GLY A 616 -38.70 -27.37 -19.98
N ASN A 617 -38.78 -27.32 -21.30
CA ASN A 617 -37.73 -27.82 -22.17
C ASN A 617 -36.69 -26.72 -22.32
N ASP A 618 -35.47 -26.94 -21.83
CA ASP A 618 -34.44 -25.91 -21.80
C ASP A 618 -34.00 -25.47 -23.21
N ALA A 619 -34.23 -26.31 -24.23
CA ALA A 619 -34.01 -25.97 -25.63
C ALA A 619 -35.16 -25.14 -26.27
N ASP A 620 -36.30 -24.97 -25.60
CA ASP A 620 -37.46 -24.24 -26.13
C ASP A 620 -37.37 -22.74 -25.80
N SER A 621 -36.80 -21.99 -26.75
CA SER A 621 -36.62 -20.53 -26.71
C SER A 621 -37.80 -19.74 -27.28
N ASN A 622 -39.03 -20.27 -27.25
CA ASN A 622 -40.24 -19.51 -27.58
C ASN A 622 -40.98 -19.11 -26.28
N PRO A 623 -41.01 -17.82 -25.89
CA PRO A 623 -41.52 -17.41 -24.58
C PRO A 623 -43.05 -17.55 -24.45
N ASN A 624 -43.74 -17.82 -25.57
CA ASN A 624 -45.17 -18.08 -25.60
C ASN A 624 -45.50 -19.58 -25.63
N SER A 625 -44.48 -20.44 -25.74
CA SER A 625 -44.67 -21.89 -25.70
C SER A 625 -45.02 -22.34 -24.29
N GLN A 626 -46.00 -23.24 -24.17
CA GLN A 626 -46.35 -23.85 -22.89
C GLN A 626 -45.14 -24.56 -22.27
N THR A 627 -44.22 -25.08 -23.08
CA THR A 627 -43.04 -25.84 -22.65
C THR A 627 -41.74 -25.04 -22.66
N SER A 628 -41.81 -23.70 -22.79
CA SER A 628 -40.60 -22.86 -22.83
C SER A 628 -39.71 -23.06 -21.61
N SER A 629 -38.40 -22.85 -21.78
CA SER A 629 -37.46 -22.86 -20.67
C SER A 629 -37.83 -21.76 -19.66
N PRO A 630 -37.70 -22.01 -18.33
CA PRO A 630 -38.08 -21.04 -17.32
C PRO A 630 -37.29 -19.72 -17.46
N TRP A 631 -35.99 -19.81 -17.77
CA TRP A 631 -35.11 -18.64 -17.91
C TRP A 631 -35.52 -17.74 -19.08
N TYR A 632 -35.80 -18.34 -20.24
CA TYR A 632 -36.10 -17.59 -21.47
C TYR A 632 -37.47 -16.94 -21.36
N GLN A 633 -38.43 -17.68 -20.80
CA GLN A 633 -39.75 -17.16 -20.56
C GLN A 633 -39.74 -16.01 -19.54
N PHE A 634 -39.04 -16.17 -18.43
CA PHE A 634 -38.93 -15.13 -17.40
C PHE A 634 -38.22 -13.87 -17.91
N ASP A 635 -37.18 -14.03 -18.73
CA ASP A 635 -36.53 -12.88 -19.38
C ASP A 635 -37.50 -12.12 -20.29
N ALA A 636 -38.31 -12.82 -21.09
CA ALA A 636 -39.28 -12.16 -21.96
C ALA A 636 -40.41 -11.50 -21.18
N ASN A 637 -41.06 -12.25 -20.29
CA ASN A 637 -42.40 -11.95 -19.80
C ASN A 637 -42.47 -11.65 -18.29
N GLY A 638 -41.43 -11.97 -17.52
CA GLY A 638 -41.42 -11.86 -16.06
C GLY A 638 -42.33 -12.88 -15.34
N VAL A 639 -43.05 -13.73 -16.07
CA VAL A 639 -43.94 -14.75 -15.50
C VAL A 639 -43.72 -16.07 -16.23
N LEU A 640 -44.08 -17.18 -15.56
CA LEU A 640 -43.97 -18.53 -16.09
C LEU A 640 -45.34 -19.08 -16.54
N ASN A 641 -45.35 -20.01 -17.51
CA ASN A 641 -46.56 -20.53 -18.17
C ASN A 641 -47.28 -21.62 -17.37
N LYS A 642 -46.75 -22.04 -16.22
CA LYS A 642 -47.37 -23.06 -15.34
C LYS A 642 -47.50 -24.42 -16.01
N CYS A 643 -46.53 -24.80 -16.85
CA CYS A 643 -46.41 -26.20 -17.26
C CYS A 643 -45.98 -27.03 -16.05
N GLY A 644 -46.85 -27.95 -15.65
CA GLY A 644 -46.65 -28.81 -14.48
C GLY A 644 -46.50 -30.29 -14.81
N ASP A 645 -46.38 -30.66 -16.09
CA ASP A 645 -46.12 -32.03 -16.53
C ASP A 645 -45.47 -31.98 -17.91
N LEU A 646 -44.24 -32.50 -18.03
CA LEU A 646 -43.50 -32.48 -19.28
C LEU A 646 -42.51 -33.64 -19.35
N TRP A 647 -42.51 -34.35 -20.49
CA TRP A 647 -41.41 -35.20 -20.89
C TRP A 647 -40.48 -34.41 -21.81
N SER A 648 -39.18 -34.37 -21.50
CA SER A 648 -38.14 -33.78 -22.36
C SER A 648 -36.79 -34.46 -22.17
N GLN A 649 -35.93 -34.39 -23.19
CA GLN A 649 -34.52 -34.79 -23.07
C GLN A 649 -33.66 -33.71 -22.40
N ASN A 650 -34.16 -32.47 -22.36
CA ASN A 650 -33.45 -31.32 -21.81
C ASN A 650 -34.40 -30.54 -20.90
N LEU A 651 -34.52 -30.96 -19.63
CA LEU A 651 -35.45 -30.34 -18.69
C LEU A 651 -34.79 -29.24 -17.86
N SER A 652 -35.54 -28.18 -17.62
CA SER A 652 -35.25 -27.19 -16.59
C SER A 652 -36.50 -26.89 -15.77
N MET A 653 -36.31 -26.61 -14.48
CA MET A 653 -37.39 -26.32 -13.53
C MET A 653 -37.20 -24.91 -12.99
N GLY A 654 -38.28 -24.16 -12.83
CA GLY A 654 -38.21 -22.80 -12.33
C GLY A 654 -39.43 -22.35 -11.55
N PHE A 655 -39.16 -21.51 -10.56
CA PHE A 655 -40.14 -20.90 -9.67
C PHE A 655 -40.03 -19.40 -9.72
N GLN A 656 -41.15 -18.72 -9.94
CA GLN A 656 -41.20 -17.26 -10.01
C GLN A 656 -42.00 -16.66 -8.85
N LYS A 657 -41.44 -15.62 -8.24
CA LYS A 657 -42.06 -14.82 -7.17
C LYS A 657 -41.94 -13.33 -7.44
N LEU A 658 -43.05 -12.61 -7.32
CA LEU A 658 -43.06 -11.16 -7.17
C LEU A 658 -43.03 -10.82 -5.68
N ILE A 659 -42.06 -10.00 -5.27
CA ILE A 659 -41.91 -9.51 -3.89
C ILE A 659 -41.84 -7.99 -3.87
N THR A 660 -42.39 -7.38 -2.82
CA THR A 660 -42.16 -5.96 -2.51
C THR A 660 -41.29 -5.87 -1.28
N VAL A 661 -40.09 -5.33 -1.45
CA VAL A 661 -39.11 -5.11 -0.37
C VAL A 661 -39.32 -3.69 0.18
N PRO A 662 -39.73 -3.52 1.45
CA PRO A 662 -39.97 -2.20 2.04
C PRO A 662 -38.72 -1.30 1.98
N ALA A 663 -38.88 0.03 1.99
CA ALA A 663 -37.77 0.97 2.08
C ALA A 663 -36.87 0.67 3.30
N GLY A 664 -35.57 0.51 3.10
CA GLY A 664 -34.62 0.09 4.15
C GLY A 664 -34.89 -1.28 4.80
N GLY A 665 -35.91 -2.00 4.34
CA GLY A 665 -36.35 -3.28 4.88
C GLY A 665 -35.76 -4.46 4.11
N SER A 666 -36.05 -5.67 4.60
CA SER A 666 -35.65 -6.90 3.92
C SER A 666 -36.79 -7.90 3.77
N VAL A 667 -36.68 -8.74 2.74
CA VAL A 667 -37.56 -9.90 2.48
C VAL A 667 -36.67 -11.12 2.30
N THR A 668 -37.14 -12.27 2.76
CA THR A 668 -36.43 -13.55 2.61
C THR A 668 -37.29 -14.57 1.87
N LEU A 669 -36.67 -15.31 0.96
CA LEU A 669 -37.26 -16.46 0.27
C LEU A 669 -36.39 -17.69 0.53
N ALA A 670 -37.00 -18.85 0.71
CA ALA A 670 -36.28 -20.10 0.93
C ALA A 670 -36.73 -21.20 -0.03
N PHE A 671 -35.75 -21.98 -0.48
CA PHE A 671 -35.91 -23.09 -1.40
C PHE A 671 -35.11 -24.29 -0.91
N TYR A 672 -35.34 -25.46 -1.51
CA TYR A 672 -34.47 -26.60 -1.34
C TYR A 672 -34.25 -27.32 -2.66
N TYR A 673 -33.08 -27.92 -2.81
CA TYR A 673 -32.82 -28.94 -3.82
C TYR A 673 -32.69 -30.27 -3.13
N ALA A 674 -33.52 -31.23 -3.50
CA ALA A 674 -33.44 -32.60 -3.02
C ALA A 674 -33.04 -33.56 -4.14
N ILE A 675 -32.34 -34.64 -3.79
CA ILE A 675 -31.96 -35.70 -4.72
C ILE A 675 -32.21 -37.08 -4.10
N GLY A 676 -32.72 -38.02 -4.88
CA GLY A 676 -33.09 -39.34 -4.37
C GLY A 676 -33.10 -40.45 -5.42
N SER A 677 -32.97 -41.70 -4.98
CA SER A 677 -32.97 -42.86 -5.86
C SER A 677 -34.35 -43.40 -6.22
N THR A 678 -35.42 -42.93 -5.55
CA THR A 678 -36.81 -43.38 -5.69
C THR A 678 -37.78 -42.32 -5.21
#